data_AF-A0A2T2T3P8-F1
#
_entry.id   AF-A0A2T2T3P8-F1
#
_cell.length_a   1.000
_cell.length_b   1.000
_cell.length_c   1.000
_cell.angle_alpha   90.00
_cell.angle_beta   90.00
_cell.angle_gamma   90.00
#
_symmetry.space_group_name_H-M   'P 1'
#
loop_
_entity.id
_entity.type
_entity.pdbx_description
1 polymer ?
#
loop_
_entity_poly.entity_id
_entity_poly.type
_entity_poly.pdbx_seq_one_letter_code
_entity_poly.pdbx_strand_id
1 'polypeptide(L)'
;LQSDEEISNRDPIRYEVALQSDARPSVSFLQPEGSTELTPALTQQLRLQLSDDYGFRRAELFYRRTDGSAADSAFSSFELPLSSQQTDQVLNHTWLLAQESNLDLERGDEVAYYVKAWDNDTVNGPKSGRTATQRLRLPSLTEQYEELDTLQEEAGDQMQQLDRDSRSIEQQFKELRDGLRRTREADWEDRRQLEQLQQKQESLSQNKEDLSRKVDSLNREMQRKDLSSPETAEKFEELKRTIDEMNSESLQKALQKMKQSMQKQSFRQMQSSMENAKSRLEQQQQQLERTMKMFEQLKAQQKMEEMTRRAENLNERESEIAEKTEERMDSSPDADSSAQSDEQSAPSSDSLSSDPLSSEDRRSPADSARAQSDSTAQSDSTSVPSSDSTAASASDSLSAKRPSADSSANEDLAREQEELAKELEKLMETMKTSEQDMKDVPSAPQKKLQKMRKQMQQQKMQQQMQQNSQRLRRNQLQKARQQQQRLQKQMQRMQSQLSQMQQQMQSQQQQMNLTGLRNALENTLRLSQSQESLRTTIEDLTGEGSTVRRYARQQQSLSDGLQDMADSLQSIAGRLPQMSKAVQEQTGNALRAMEQATTSLDERQADQATGFQKTSMKHLNELALLLSDLMDQMQQSSGGGGGQMSMQQAMQQLQKASGQQQKLNQQIQQFLNKAQGERLSKDMEARRKQLAKQQRQIKQQLEDMSIGEETKQQILGDLQKIAEQMDESADDLQNGRRNRDLIERQQQILTRLLNAQQSLRTQGKKQERRGRRAEDDVDRERPGEQPDPEDTDTLRRDLIRALEMGYTSDYEQLIKRYFELLQEKETTDE
;
A
#
# COMPACT_ATOMS: atom_id res chain seq x y z
N LEU A 1 -67.63 -38.91 28.18
CA LEU A 1 -68.76 -38.04 27.78
C LEU A 1 -70.00 -38.93 27.71
N GLN A 2 -70.95 -38.77 28.63
CA GLN A 2 -72.27 -39.42 28.59
C GLN A 2 -73.25 -38.45 27.94
N SER A 3 -74.21 -38.95 27.16
CA SER A 3 -75.38 -38.13 26.81
C SER A 3 -76.30 -38.00 28.03
N ASP A 4 -77.24 -37.06 27.97
CA ASP A 4 -78.23 -36.80 29.04
C ASP A 4 -79.14 -38.01 29.36
N GLU A 5 -79.07 -39.09 28.57
CA GLU A 5 -79.76 -40.36 28.80
C GLU A 5 -78.82 -41.47 29.34
N GLU A 6 -77.67 -41.11 29.92
CA GLU A 6 -76.68 -42.01 30.54
C GLU A 6 -76.01 -43.04 29.59
N ILE A 7 -76.25 -42.97 28.28
CA ILE A 7 -75.59 -43.84 27.31
C ILE A 7 -74.11 -43.45 27.20
N SER A 8 -73.24 -44.35 27.67
CA SER A 8 -71.79 -44.12 27.69
C SER A 8 -71.20 -44.36 26.30
N ASN A 9 -70.60 -43.32 25.70
CA ASN A 9 -69.91 -43.42 24.42
C ASN A 9 -68.75 -44.43 24.53
N ARG A 10 -68.85 -45.56 23.82
CA ARG A 10 -67.89 -46.68 23.89
C ARG A 10 -66.60 -46.41 23.11
N ASP A 11 -66.61 -45.47 22.18
CA ASP A 11 -65.42 -45.10 21.39
C ASP A 11 -65.34 -43.58 21.18
N PRO A 12 -65.03 -42.81 22.24
CA PRO A 12 -64.90 -41.36 22.14
C PRO A 12 -63.68 -41.00 21.30
N ILE A 13 -63.82 -40.01 20.39
CA ILE A 13 -62.66 -39.45 19.66
C ILE A 13 -61.65 -38.96 20.69
N ARG A 14 -60.53 -39.69 20.80
CA ARG A 14 -59.43 -39.34 21.70
C ARG A 14 -58.54 -38.36 20.97
N TYR A 15 -58.59 -37.10 21.39
CA TYR A 15 -57.58 -36.13 21.02
C TYR A 15 -56.37 -36.38 21.93
N GLU A 16 -55.28 -36.90 21.36
CA GLU A 16 -53.99 -36.86 22.03
C GLU A 16 -53.41 -35.47 21.84
N VAL A 17 -53.37 -34.71 22.94
CA VAL A 17 -52.64 -33.45 22.99
C VAL A 17 -51.19 -33.80 23.31
N ALA A 18 -50.37 -33.89 22.27
CA ALA A 18 -48.92 -33.98 22.42
C ALA A 18 -48.35 -32.59 22.72
N LEU A 19 -47.74 -32.42 23.89
CA LEU A 19 -47.07 -31.18 24.24
C LEU A 19 -45.73 -31.11 23.48
N GLN A 20 -45.66 -30.28 22.43
CA GLN A 20 -44.38 -29.93 21.82
C GLN A 20 -43.75 -28.80 22.63
N SER A 21 -42.49 -29.00 23.03
CA SER A 21 -41.73 -27.95 23.72
C SER A 21 -41.16 -27.00 22.69
N ASP A 22 -41.47 -25.72 22.85
CA ASP A 22 -40.92 -24.62 22.07
C ASP A 22 -39.38 -24.62 22.10
N ALA A 23 -38.74 -24.56 20.93
CA ALA A 23 -37.30 -24.68 20.77
C ALA A 23 -36.59 -23.38 21.20
N ARG A 24 -35.27 -23.29 20.98
CA ARG A 24 -34.55 -22.02 21.11
C ARG A 24 -34.19 -21.55 19.71
N PRO A 25 -34.17 -20.23 19.45
CA PRO A 25 -33.77 -19.72 18.15
C PRO A 25 -32.33 -20.12 17.87
N SER A 26 -32.07 -20.54 16.63
CA SER A 26 -30.74 -20.84 16.13
C SER A 26 -30.19 -19.64 15.38
N VAL A 27 -28.93 -19.28 15.65
CA VAL A 27 -28.25 -18.14 15.03
C VAL A 27 -26.83 -18.57 14.66
N SER A 28 -26.45 -18.40 13.41
CA SER A 28 -25.10 -18.70 12.91
C SER A 28 -24.60 -17.64 11.93
N PHE A 29 -23.29 -17.43 11.89
CA PHE A 29 -22.66 -16.62 10.84
C PHE A 29 -22.51 -17.46 9.57
N LEU A 30 -23.02 -16.96 8.45
CA LEU A 30 -22.65 -17.44 7.12
C LEU A 30 -21.38 -16.73 6.65
N GLN A 31 -21.24 -15.44 6.94
CA GLN A 31 -20.00 -14.68 6.75
C GLN A 31 -19.87 -13.61 7.85
N PRO A 32 -18.67 -13.40 8.43
CA PRO A 32 -17.46 -14.22 8.25
C PRO A 32 -17.51 -15.54 9.03
N GLU A 33 -16.86 -16.58 8.52
CA GLU A 33 -16.79 -17.91 9.18
C GLU A 33 -15.85 -17.94 10.39
N GLY A 34 -15.07 -16.87 10.63
CA GLY A 34 -14.03 -16.85 11.65
C GLY A 34 -13.44 -15.46 11.94
N SER A 35 -12.25 -15.46 12.54
CA SER A 35 -11.45 -14.25 12.76
C SER A 35 -11.17 -13.53 11.43
N THR A 36 -11.47 -12.23 11.38
CA THR A 36 -11.36 -11.43 10.16
C THR A 36 -10.51 -10.20 10.39
N GLU A 37 -9.69 -9.83 9.40
CA GLU A 37 -8.93 -8.59 9.42
C GLU A 37 -9.74 -7.41 8.88
N LEU A 38 -9.76 -6.33 9.64
CA LEU A 38 -10.39 -5.08 9.27
C LEU A 38 -9.51 -4.30 8.30
N THR A 39 -10.16 -3.69 7.31
CA THR A 39 -9.53 -2.66 6.49
C THR A 39 -9.63 -1.30 7.19
N PRO A 40 -8.81 -0.30 6.79
CA PRO A 40 -8.90 1.07 7.33
C PRO A 40 -10.26 1.75 7.12
N ALA A 41 -11.16 1.18 6.31
CA ALA A 41 -12.54 1.65 6.16
C ALA A 41 -13.39 1.38 7.42
N LEU A 42 -12.93 0.54 8.35
CA LEU A 42 -13.63 0.17 9.58
C LEU A 42 -15.07 -0.31 9.31
N THR A 43 -15.23 -1.10 8.25
CA THR A 43 -16.50 -1.72 7.87
C THR A 43 -16.37 -3.23 7.84
N GLN A 44 -17.41 -3.92 8.31
CA GLN A 44 -17.50 -5.38 8.27
C GLN A 44 -18.87 -5.81 7.75
N GLN A 45 -18.86 -6.67 6.72
CA GLN A 45 -20.09 -7.31 6.24
C GLN A 45 -20.43 -8.50 7.12
N LEU A 46 -21.67 -8.55 7.60
CA LEU A 46 -22.21 -9.61 8.43
C LEU A 46 -23.37 -10.26 7.70
N ARG A 47 -23.23 -11.56 7.42
CA ARG A 47 -24.31 -12.40 6.91
C ARG A 47 -24.65 -13.43 7.97
N LEU A 48 -25.85 -13.34 8.53
CA LEU A 48 -26.33 -14.18 9.62
C LEU A 48 -27.52 -15.01 9.15
N GLN A 49 -27.56 -16.29 9.51
CA GLN A 49 -28.75 -17.12 9.36
C GLN A 49 -29.43 -17.24 10.72
N LEU A 50 -30.74 -16.97 10.74
CA LEU A 50 -31.57 -17.09 11.92
C LEU A 50 -32.74 -18.02 11.59
N SER A 51 -32.88 -19.10 12.36
CA SER A 51 -34.01 -20.03 12.21
C SER A 51 -34.66 -20.32 13.57
N ASP A 52 -35.98 -20.19 13.62
CA ASP A 52 -36.84 -20.35 14.79
C ASP A 52 -38.22 -20.90 14.39
N ASP A 53 -38.88 -21.60 15.29
CA ASP A 53 -40.17 -22.26 15.06
C ASP A 53 -41.36 -21.29 15.12
N TYR A 54 -41.29 -20.26 15.97
CA TYR A 54 -42.38 -19.28 16.15
C TYR A 54 -42.04 -17.85 15.71
N GLY A 55 -40.76 -17.54 15.51
CA GLY A 55 -40.28 -16.28 14.95
C GLY A 55 -39.62 -15.36 15.97
N PHE A 56 -39.03 -14.28 15.47
CA PHE A 56 -38.09 -13.47 16.25
C PHE A 56 -38.73 -12.20 16.81
N ARG A 57 -38.33 -11.81 18.02
CA ARG A 57 -38.67 -10.52 18.62
C ARG A 57 -37.62 -9.46 18.36
N ARG A 58 -36.36 -9.80 18.59
CA ARG A 58 -35.23 -8.89 18.37
C ARG A 58 -33.91 -9.67 18.22
N ALA A 59 -32.91 -9.00 17.66
CA ALA A 59 -31.55 -9.49 17.54
C ALA A 59 -30.61 -8.32 17.81
N GLU A 60 -29.59 -8.57 18.61
CA GLU A 60 -28.60 -7.56 18.99
C GLU A 60 -27.20 -8.09 18.71
N LEU A 61 -26.34 -7.20 18.21
CA LEU A 61 -24.91 -7.45 18.10
C LEU A 61 -24.24 -6.93 19.36
N PHE A 62 -23.54 -7.81 20.06
CA PHE A 62 -22.72 -7.50 21.23
C PHE A 62 -21.26 -7.40 20.81
N TYR A 63 -20.57 -6.34 21.20
CA TYR A 63 -19.18 -6.10 20.86
C TYR A 63 -18.39 -5.53 22.04
N ARG A 64 -17.08 -5.79 22.05
CA ARG A 64 -16.13 -5.14 22.96
C ARG A 64 -14.74 -5.07 22.33
N ARG A 65 -13.99 -4.03 22.66
CA ARG A 65 -12.55 -3.97 22.38
C ARG A 65 -11.82 -4.88 23.38
N THR A 66 -10.95 -5.75 22.86
CA THR A 66 -10.11 -6.65 23.65
C THR A 66 -8.66 -6.18 23.56
N ASP A 67 -8.19 -5.53 24.61
CA ASP A 67 -6.84 -4.97 24.77
C ASP A 67 -5.94 -5.86 25.66
N GLY A 68 -6.02 -7.17 25.50
CA GLY A 68 -5.19 -8.14 26.25
C GLY A 68 -5.30 -8.13 27.79
N SER A 69 -6.01 -7.17 28.42
CA SER A 69 -6.11 -7.00 29.87
C SER A 69 -7.54 -6.74 30.37
N ALA A 70 -8.43 -6.21 29.53
CA ALA A 70 -9.83 -6.02 29.89
C ALA A 70 -10.66 -7.29 29.58
N ALA A 71 -10.50 -8.32 30.41
CA ALA A 71 -11.49 -9.40 30.48
C ALA A 71 -12.83 -8.95 31.12
N ASP A 72 -12.83 -7.77 31.79
CA ASP A 72 -13.93 -7.27 32.63
C ASP A 72 -14.73 -6.09 32.04
N SER A 73 -14.43 -5.60 30.84
CA SER A 73 -15.28 -4.61 30.17
C SER A 73 -16.57 -5.28 29.64
N ALA A 74 -17.72 -4.75 30.05
CA ALA A 74 -19.03 -5.23 29.62
C ALA A 74 -19.20 -5.05 28.10
N PHE A 75 -19.88 -5.99 27.45
CA PHE A 75 -20.21 -5.88 26.03
C PHE A 75 -21.23 -4.75 25.82
N SER A 76 -20.93 -3.85 24.89
CA SER A 76 -21.91 -2.91 24.35
C SER A 76 -22.75 -3.61 23.28
N SER A 77 -23.99 -3.17 23.06
CA SER A 77 -24.84 -3.74 22.01
C SER A 77 -25.65 -2.70 21.25
N PHE A 78 -26.00 -3.05 20.01
CA PHE A 78 -26.98 -2.34 19.19
C PHE A 78 -27.92 -3.35 18.51
N GLU A 79 -29.13 -2.90 18.18
CA GLU A 79 -30.17 -3.73 17.55
C GLU A 79 -29.91 -3.90 16.06
N LEU A 80 -30.04 -5.14 15.57
CA LEU A 80 -29.99 -5.47 14.15
C LEU A 80 -31.41 -5.45 13.56
N PRO A 81 -31.59 -4.96 12.32
CA PRO A 81 -32.89 -4.99 11.68
C PRO A 81 -33.30 -6.44 11.36
N LEU A 82 -34.50 -6.84 11.77
CA LEU A 82 -35.05 -8.19 11.52
C LEU A 82 -36.54 -8.15 11.21
N SER A 83 -37.00 -9.16 10.47
CA SER A 83 -38.42 -9.39 10.21
C SER A 83 -38.98 -10.39 11.22
N SER A 84 -39.98 -9.98 12.00
CA SER A 84 -40.60 -10.82 13.04
C SER A 84 -41.59 -11.86 12.51
N GLN A 85 -41.97 -11.77 11.23
CA GLN A 85 -42.95 -12.67 10.59
C GLN A 85 -42.31 -13.89 9.93
N GLN A 86 -40.98 -13.92 9.79
CA GLN A 86 -40.26 -15.01 9.15
C GLN A 86 -39.63 -15.93 10.19
N THR A 87 -39.85 -17.23 10.02
CA THR A 87 -39.28 -18.31 10.85
C THR A 87 -37.85 -18.68 10.44
N ASP A 88 -37.49 -18.48 9.18
CA ASP A 88 -36.11 -18.57 8.68
C ASP A 88 -35.78 -17.33 7.86
N GLN A 89 -34.69 -16.64 8.21
CA GLN A 89 -34.23 -15.44 7.51
C GLN A 89 -32.71 -15.33 7.49
N VAL A 90 -32.20 -14.80 6.38
CA VAL A 90 -30.78 -14.42 6.23
C VAL A 90 -30.67 -12.90 6.36
N LEU A 91 -30.01 -12.43 7.42
CA LEU A 91 -29.74 -11.01 7.63
C LEU A 91 -28.42 -10.63 6.99
N ASN A 92 -28.43 -9.61 6.13
CA ASN A 92 -27.24 -8.95 5.59
C ASN A 92 -27.14 -7.56 6.23
N HIS A 93 -26.13 -7.33 7.06
CA HIS A 93 -25.86 -6.03 7.69
C HIS A 93 -24.43 -5.59 7.42
N THR A 94 -24.26 -4.34 7.00
CA THR A 94 -22.94 -3.70 6.89
C THR A 94 -22.67 -2.95 8.18
N TRP A 95 -21.86 -3.54 9.06
CA TRP A 95 -21.48 -2.90 10.31
C TRP A 95 -20.45 -1.79 10.05
N LEU A 96 -20.81 -0.55 10.39
CA LEU A 96 -19.93 0.62 10.36
C LEU A 96 -19.36 0.87 11.76
N LEU A 97 -18.18 0.35 12.06
CA LEU A 97 -17.67 0.23 13.44
C LEU A 97 -17.52 1.60 14.13
N ALA A 98 -17.08 2.64 13.41
CA ALA A 98 -16.94 3.98 13.97
C ALA A 98 -18.29 4.66 14.24
N GLN A 99 -19.30 4.44 13.38
CA GLN A 99 -20.56 5.18 13.41
C GLN A 99 -21.62 4.53 14.30
N GLU A 100 -21.75 3.20 14.21
CA GLU A 100 -22.81 2.45 14.92
C GLU A 100 -22.37 2.06 16.33
N SER A 101 -21.07 1.80 16.52
CA SER A 101 -20.52 1.32 17.79
C SER A 101 -19.69 2.34 18.56
N ASN A 102 -19.46 3.53 17.98
CA ASN A 102 -18.58 4.58 18.52
C ASN A 102 -17.21 4.02 18.97
N LEU A 103 -16.73 2.99 18.26
CA LEU A 103 -15.45 2.36 18.49
C LEU A 103 -14.38 3.17 17.75
N ASP A 104 -13.57 3.90 18.50
CA ASP A 104 -12.35 4.51 18.00
C ASP A 104 -11.23 3.46 18.07
N LEU A 105 -11.06 2.72 16.98
CA LEU A 105 -10.09 1.62 16.88
C LEU A 105 -8.76 2.17 16.37
N GLU A 106 -7.71 1.94 17.15
CA GLU A 106 -6.34 2.17 16.72
C GLU A 106 -5.79 0.93 15.99
N ARG A 107 -4.77 1.13 15.16
CA ARG A 107 -4.13 0.01 14.44
C ARG A 107 -3.42 -0.90 15.45
N GLY A 108 -3.76 -2.19 15.42
CA GLY A 108 -3.34 -3.19 16.41
C GLY A 108 -4.51 -3.70 17.26
N ASP A 109 -5.63 -2.96 17.31
CA ASP A 109 -6.77 -3.31 18.16
C ASP A 109 -7.51 -4.57 17.69
N GLU A 110 -8.06 -5.30 18.66
CA GLU A 110 -8.93 -6.45 18.45
C GLU A 110 -10.33 -6.18 19.05
N VAL A 111 -11.37 -6.63 18.35
CA VAL A 111 -12.77 -6.52 18.77
C VAL A 111 -13.38 -7.91 18.80
N ALA A 112 -13.83 -8.32 19.98
CA ALA A 112 -14.63 -9.54 20.14
C ALA A 112 -16.11 -9.20 20.01
N TYR A 113 -16.84 -9.95 19.17
CA TYR A 113 -18.25 -9.73 18.94
C TYR A 113 -19.04 -11.03 18.80
N TYR A 114 -20.32 -10.99 19.15
CA TYR A 114 -21.27 -12.09 18.92
C TYR A 114 -22.68 -11.51 18.73
N VAL A 115 -23.56 -12.28 18.11
CA VAL A 115 -24.96 -11.89 17.90
C VAL A 115 -25.84 -12.77 18.76
N LYS A 116 -26.84 -12.16 19.39
CA LYS A 116 -27.85 -12.85 20.17
C LYS A 116 -29.23 -12.51 19.62
N ALA A 117 -30.04 -13.53 19.35
CA ALA A 117 -31.44 -13.36 18.96
C ALA A 117 -32.37 -13.89 20.04
N TRP A 118 -33.54 -13.29 20.12
CA TRP A 118 -34.61 -13.66 21.04
C TRP A 118 -35.86 -14.06 20.25
N ASP A 119 -36.49 -15.14 20.70
CA ASP A 119 -37.79 -15.58 20.19
C ASP A 119 -38.92 -14.61 20.58
N ASN A 120 -40.12 -14.90 20.11
CA ASN A 120 -41.32 -14.13 20.41
C ASN A 120 -42.12 -14.64 21.64
N ASP A 121 -41.55 -15.53 22.47
CA ASP A 121 -42.25 -16.06 23.65
C ASP A 121 -42.48 -14.95 24.69
N THR A 122 -43.75 -14.57 24.82
CA THR A 122 -44.20 -13.52 25.74
C THR A 122 -44.83 -14.12 27.02
N VAL A 123 -45.03 -15.44 27.07
CA VAL A 123 -45.76 -16.15 28.14
C VAL A 123 -44.78 -16.73 29.18
N ASN A 124 -43.72 -17.41 28.75
CA ASN A 124 -42.70 -17.95 29.68
C ASN A 124 -41.45 -17.07 29.80
N GLY A 125 -41.37 -16.02 28.98
CA GLY A 125 -40.22 -15.14 28.82
C GLY A 125 -39.34 -15.57 27.64
N PRO A 126 -38.78 -14.61 26.88
CA PRO A 126 -38.18 -14.92 25.60
C PRO A 126 -36.90 -15.74 25.77
N LYS A 127 -36.80 -16.89 25.08
CA LYS A 127 -35.55 -17.65 25.04
C LYS A 127 -34.64 -17.03 23.99
N SER A 128 -33.37 -17.38 24.09
CA SER A 128 -32.34 -16.76 23.25
C SER A 128 -31.32 -17.76 22.76
N GLY A 129 -30.92 -17.59 21.51
CA GLY A 129 -29.78 -18.22 20.86
C GLY A 129 -28.66 -17.21 20.67
N ARG A 130 -27.42 -17.66 20.75
CA ARG A 130 -26.24 -16.81 20.49
C ARG A 130 -25.30 -17.50 19.51
N THR A 131 -24.62 -16.70 18.71
CA THR A 131 -23.52 -17.19 17.86
C THR A 131 -22.27 -17.49 18.69
N ALA A 132 -21.30 -18.17 18.07
CA ALA A 132 -19.94 -18.22 18.58
C ALA A 132 -19.32 -16.80 18.56
N THR A 133 -18.47 -16.50 19.55
CA THR A 133 -17.74 -15.23 19.59
C THR A 133 -16.70 -15.18 18.48
N GLN A 134 -16.86 -14.21 17.59
CA GLN A 134 -15.93 -13.91 16.51
C GLN A 134 -15.00 -12.77 16.91
N ARG A 135 -13.89 -12.63 16.18
CA ARG A 135 -12.88 -11.61 16.45
C ARG A 135 -12.55 -10.82 15.18
N LEU A 136 -12.54 -9.51 15.30
CA LEU A 136 -12.06 -8.60 14.27
C LEU A 136 -10.74 -8.01 14.74
N ARG A 137 -9.73 -8.01 13.88
CA ARG A 137 -8.43 -7.41 14.19
C ARG A 137 -8.12 -6.34 13.17
N LEU A 138 -7.72 -5.15 13.61
CA LEU A 138 -7.14 -4.14 12.73
C LEU A 138 -5.62 -4.32 12.76
N PRO A 139 -4.97 -4.89 11.73
CA PRO A 139 -3.53 -5.15 11.79
C PRO A 139 -2.72 -3.85 11.90
N SER A 140 -1.60 -3.91 12.61
CA SER A 140 -0.69 -2.75 12.75
C SER A 140 -0.02 -2.40 11.42
N LEU A 141 0.47 -1.15 11.28
CA LEU A 141 1.25 -0.80 10.08
C LEU A 141 2.49 -1.70 9.93
N THR A 142 3.11 -2.10 11.04
CA THR A 142 4.28 -2.99 11.00
C THR A 142 3.93 -4.35 10.42
N GLU A 143 2.85 -4.98 10.88
CA GLU A 143 2.38 -6.27 10.37
C GLU A 143 2.03 -6.18 8.88
N GLN A 144 1.34 -5.12 8.49
CA GLN A 144 0.96 -4.88 7.10
C GLN A 144 2.17 -4.76 6.17
N TYR A 145 3.25 -4.09 6.59
CA TYR A 145 4.47 -4.00 5.79
C TYR A 145 5.34 -5.25 5.85
N GLU A 146 5.35 -5.99 6.96
CA GLU A 146 6.06 -7.28 7.03
C GLU A 146 5.47 -8.30 6.05
N GLU A 147 4.15 -8.37 5.93
CA GLU A 147 3.50 -9.21 4.91
C GLU A 147 3.86 -8.76 3.49
N LEU A 148 3.80 -7.45 3.22
CA LEU A 148 4.24 -6.92 1.92
C LEU A 148 5.71 -7.23 1.62
N ASP A 149 6.59 -7.18 2.61
CA ASP A 149 8.00 -7.49 2.43
C ASP A 149 8.22 -8.94 2.00
N THR A 150 7.47 -9.88 2.59
CA THR A 150 7.54 -11.30 2.16
C THR A 150 7.12 -11.46 0.71
N LEU A 151 6.05 -10.79 0.28
CA LEU A 151 5.59 -10.83 -1.11
C LEU A 151 6.58 -10.16 -2.07
N GLN A 152 7.25 -9.08 -1.63
CA GLN A 152 8.31 -8.43 -2.41
C GLN A 152 9.54 -9.31 -2.55
N GLU A 153 9.98 -9.99 -1.48
CA GLU A 153 11.11 -10.93 -1.53
C GLU A 153 10.80 -12.09 -2.48
N GLU A 154 9.61 -12.66 -2.39
CA GLU A 154 9.16 -13.71 -3.28
C GLU A 154 9.12 -13.29 -4.76
N ALA A 155 8.65 -12.07 -5.05
CA ALA A 155 8.66 -11.53 -6.41
C ALA A 155 10.09 -11.27 -6.90
N GLY A 156 10.96 -10.76 -6.02
CA GLY A 156 12.38 -10.55 -6.29
C GLY A 156 13.12 -11.85 -6.61
N ASP A 157 12.90 -12.90 -5.83
CA ASP A 157 13.50 -14.22 -6.04
C ASP A 157 13.06 -14.84 -7.37
N GLN A 158 11.78 -14.74 -7.71
CA GLN A 158 11.28 -15.18 -9.02
C GLN A 158 11.92 -14.40 -10.17
N MET A 159 12.07 -13.09 -10.01
CA MET A 159 12.72 -12.23 -11.01
C MET A 159 14.20 -12.61 -11.20
N GLN A 160 14.93 -12.90 -10.12
CA GLN A 160 16.31 -13.39 -10.19
C GLN A 160 16.39 -14.77 -10.86
N GLN A 161 15.43 -15.65 -10.59
CA GLN A 161 15.37 -16.96 -11.23
C GLN A 161 15.14 -16.81 -12.75
N LEU A 162 14.24 -15.93 -13.17
CA LEU A 162 14.04 -15.58 -14.57
C LEU A 162 15.31 -15.06 -15.25
N ASP A 163 16.11 -14.23 -14.56
CA ASP A 163 17.39 -13.73 -15.10
C ASP A 163 18.41 -14.84 -15.27
N ARG A 164 18.54 -15.75 -14.29
CA ARG A 164 19.41 -16.93 -14.40
C ARG A 164 19.00 -17.84 -15.55
N ASP A 165 17.71 -18.12 -15.69
CA ASP A 165 17.17 -18.96 -16.75
C ASP A 165 17.40 -18.32 -18.13
N SER A 166 17.16 -17.00 -18.24
CA SER A 166 17.42 -16.22 -19.45
C SER A 166 18.89 -16.28 -19.89
N ARG A 167 19.83 -16.07 -18.96
CA ARG A 167 21.29 -16.18 -19.22
C ARG A 167 21.69 -17.60 -19.60
N SER A 168 21.07 -18.62 -19.00
CA SER A 168 21.32 -20.01 -19.36
C SER A 168 20.89 -20.33 -20.79
N ILE A 169 19.72 -19.84 -21.22
CA ILE A 169 19.23 -19.97 -22.60
C ILE A 169 20.18 -19.26 -23.56
N GLU A 170 20.63 -18.05 -23.24
CA GLU A 170 21.57 -17.29 -24.07
C GLU A 170 22.90 -18.05 -24.27
N GLN A 171 23.43 -18.63 -23.20
CA GLN A 171 24.68 -19.40 -23.25
C GLN A 171 24.53 -20.68 -24.08
N GLN A 172 23.47 -21.45 -23.86
CA GLN A 172 23.19 -22.66 -24.65
C GLN A 172 22.92 -22.34 -26.13
N PHE A 173 22.28 -21.21 -26.42
CA PHE A 173 22.08 -20.74 -27.78
C PHE A 173 23.41 -20.37 -28.46
N LYS A 174 24.35 -19.72 -27.74
CA LYS A 174 25.69 -19.42 -28.26
C LYS A 174 26.46 -20.70 -28.58
N GLU A 175 26.38 -21.72 -27.74
CA GLU A 175 27.00 -23.02 -27.96
C GLU A 175 26.44 -23.70 -29.23
N LEU A 176 25.11 -23.75 -29.36
CA LEU A 176 24.43 -24.27 -30.55
C LEU A 176 24.83 -23.51 -31.83
N ARG A 177 24.92 -22.17 -31.75
CA ARG A 177 25.37 -21.32 -32.86
C ARG A 177 26.77 -21.68 -33.33
N ASP A 178 27.69 -21.81 -32.39
CA ASP A 178 29.11 -22.02 -32.68
C ASP A 178 29.35 -23.44 -33.21
N GLY A 179 28.58 -24.43 -32.74
CA GLY A 179 28.53 -25.79 -33.29
C GLY A 179 28.09 -25.81 -34.75
N LEU A 180 26.90 -25.26 -35.02
CA LEU A 180 26.32 -25.22 -36.37
C LEU A 180 27.17 -24.43 -37.38
N ARG A 181 27.88 -23.40 -36.92
CA ARG A 181 28.81 -22.63 -37.77
C ARG A 181 30.01 -23.47 -38.23
N ARG A 182 30.42 -24.47 -37.43
CA ARG A 182 31.54 -25.39 -37.74
C ARG A 182 31.11 -26.53 -38.65
N THR A 183 30.00 -27.20 -38.33
CA THR A 183 29.53 -28.39 -39.05
C THR A 183 28.78 -28.05 -40.35
N ARG A 184 28.18 -26.86 -40.44
CA ARG A 184 27.31 -26.39 -41.55
C ARG A 184 26.05 -27.22 -41.80
N GLU A 185 25.89 -28.33 -41.08
CA GLU A 185 24.73 -29.21 -41.07
C GLU A 185 24.35 -29.48 -39.61
N ALA A 186 23.04 -29.53 -39.35
CA ALA A 186 22.52 -29.84 -38.03
C ALA A 186 22.53 -31.35 -37.81
N ASP A 187 23.25 -31.80 -36.79
CA ASP A 187 23.25 -33.21 -36.39
C ASP A 187 22.11 -33.53 -35.38
N TRP A 188 22.11 -34.74 -34.85
CA TRP A 188 21.10 -35.15 -33.87
C TRP A 188 21.29 -34.45 -32.51
N GLU A 189 22.53 -34.14 -32.12
CA GLU A 189 22.85 -33.45 -30.88
C GLU A 189 22.35 -32.00 -30.91
N ASP A 190 22.57 -31.29 -32.02
CA ASP A 190 22.07 -29.94 -32.28
C ASP A 190 20.55 -29.86 -32.18
N ARG A 191 19.84 -30.86 -32.73
CA ARG A 191 18.36 -30.94 -32.66
C ARG A 191 17.88 -31.10 -31.22
N ARG A 192 18.57 -31.93 -30.44
CA ARG A 192 18.25 -32.14 -29.02
C ARG A 192 18.51 -30.87 -28.19
N GLN A 193 19.60 -30.15 -28.47
CA GLN A 193 19.88 -28.86 -27.83
C GLN A 193 18.79 -27.82 -28.13
N LEU A 194 18.31 -27.75 -29.38
CA LEU A 194 17.20 -26.86 -29.73
C LEU A 194 15.90 -27.24 -29.01
N GLU A 195 15.61 -28.53 -28.83
CA GLU A 195 14.45 -28.98 -28.06
C GLU A 195 14.58 -28.62 -26.57
N GLN A 196 15.77 -28.72 -25.99
CA GLN A 196 16.04 -28.24 -24.63
C GLN A 196 15.85 -26.72 -24.50
N LEU A 197 16.31 -25.94 -25.48
CA LEU A 197 16.07 -24.50 -25.52
C LEU A 197 14.58 -24.16 -25.61
N GLN A 198 13.80 -24.93 -26.38
CA GLN A 198 12.34 -24.76 -26.44
C GLN A 198 11.67 -25.07 -25.10
N GLN A 199 12.06 -26.16 -24.43
CA GLN A 199 11.53 -26.50 -23.11
C GLN A 199 11.87 -25.44 -22.05
N LYS A 200 13.12 -24.94 -22.05
CA LYS A 200 13.52 -23.85 -21.15
C LYS A 200 12.79 -22.53 -21.43
N GLN A 201 12.50 -22.25 -22.69
CA GLN A 201 11.70 -21.08 -23.03
C GLN A 201 10.25 -21.21 -22.56
N GLU A 202 9.69 -22.41 -22.58
CA GLU A 202 8.36 -22.69 -22.05
C GLU A 202 8.31 -22.53 -20.52
N SER A 203 9.31 -23.04 -19.79
CA SER A 203 9.41 -22.80 -18.34
C SER A 203 9.60 -21.33 -17.99
N LEU A 204 10.37 -20.59 -18.79
CA LEU A 204 10.52 -19.13 -18.63
C LEU A 204 9.17 -18.42 -18.81
N SER A 205 8.36 -18.87 -19.78
CA SER A 205 7.01 -18.34 -19.99
C SER A 205 6.08 -18.61 -18.80
N GLN A 206 6.15 -19.79 -18.19
CA GLN A 206 5.38 -20.12 -16.98
C GLN A 206 5.82 -19.26 -15.79
N ASN A 207 7.14 -19.17 -15.54
CA ASN A 207 7.70 -18.34 -14.46
C ASN A 207 7.34 -16.85 -14.61
N LYS A 208 7.25 -16.35 -15.85
CA LYS A 208 6.75 -14.99 -16.14
C LYS A 208 5.29 -14.84 -15.71
N GLU A 209 4.44 -15.80 -16.01
CA GLU A 209 3.02 -15.74 -15.67
C GLU A 209 2.82 -15.76 -14.14
N ASP A 210 3.62 -16.58 -13.45
CA ASP A 210 3.65 -16.60 -11.98
C ASP A 210 4.11 -15.24 -11.41
N LEU A 211 5.17 -14.66 -11.97
CA LEU A 211 5.63 -13.32 -11.57
C LEU A 211 4.54 -12.26 -11.79
N SER A 212 3.83 -12.29 -12.93
CA SER A 212 2.74 -11.36 -13.22
C SER A 212 1.62 -11.48 -12.17
N ARG A 213 1.23 -12.72 -11.82
CA ARG A 213 0.25 -13.00 -10.76
C ARG A 213 0.71 -12.52 -9.38
N LYS A 214 2.01 -12.67 -9.05
CA LYS A 214 2.57 -12.16 -7.78
C LYS A 214 2.55 -10.64 -7.72
N VAL A 215 2.99 -9.96 -8.79
CA VAL A 215 2.95 -8.49 -8.87
C VAL A 215 1.52 -7.95 -8.80
N ASP A 216 0.57 -8.62 -9.44
CA ASP A 216 -0.86 -8.28 -9.33
C ASP A 216 -1.41 -8.46 -7.92
N SER A 217 -0.96 -9.51 -7.21
CA SER A 217 -1.36 -9.76 -5.83
C SER A 217 -0.76 -8.71 -4.89
N LEU A 218 0.52 -8.37 -5.09
CA LEU A 218 1.20 -7.30 -4.37
C LEU A 218 0.49 -5.95 -4.55
N ASN A 219 0.15 -5.57 -5.79
CA ASN A 219 -0.57 -4.31 -6.06
C ASN A 219 -1.97 -4.31 -5.44
N ARG A 220 -2.73 -5.42 -5.56
CA ARG A 220 -4.06 -5.54 -4.96
C ARG A 220 -4.02 -5.41 -3.44
N GLU A 221 -3.04 -6.03 -2.80
CA GLU A 221 -2.89 -6.00 -1.35
C GLU A 221 -2.51 -4.62 -0.83
N MET A 222 -1.56 -3.95 -1.51
CA MET A 222 -1.21 -2.57 -1.19
C MET A 222 -2.40 -1.61 -1.34
N GLN A 223 -3.18 -1.74 -2.42
CA GLN A 223 -4.38 -0.93 -2.64
C GLN A 223 -5.45 -1.19 -1.58
N ARG A 224 -5.68 -2.47 -1.25
CA ARG A 224 -6.67 -2.90 -0.26
C ARG A 224 -6.34 -2.37 1.14
N LYS A 225 -5.06 -2.34 1.50
CA LYS A 225 -4.57 -1.89 2.81
C LYS A 225 -4.25 -0.38 2.86
N ASP A 226 -4.45 0.37 1.76
CA ASP A 226 -4.15 1.80 1.62
C ASP A 226 -2.67 2.13 1.89
N LEU A 227 -1.76 1.25 1.44
CA LEU A 227 -0.31 1.31 1.69
C LEU A 227 0.49 1.94 0.54
N SER A 228 -0.17 2.23 -0.59
CA SER A 228 0.46 2.81 -1.78
C SER A 228 0.00 4.24 -2.04
N SER A 229 0.93 5.12 -2.36
CA SER A 229 0.63 6.42 -2.99
C SER A 229 0.13 6.25 -4.44
N PRO A 230 -0.64 7.22 -4.98
CA PRO A 230 -1.07 7.20 -6.38
C PRO A 230 0.10 7.05 -7.37
N GLU A 231 1.22 7.73 -7.09
CA GLU A 231 2.44 7.61 -7.90
C GLU A 231 3.03 6.20 -7.87
N THR A 232 3.01 5.54 -6.71
CA THR A 232 3.48 4.16 -6.58
C THR A 232 2.56 3.21 -7.36
N ALA A 233 1.24 3.43 -7.34
CA ALA A 233 0.28 2.66 -8.10
C ALA A 233 0.52 2.77 -9.62
N GLU A 234 0.76 3.97 -10.15
CA GLU A 234 1.12 4.18 -11.56
C GLU A 234 2.38 3.39 -11.95
N LYS A 235 3.40 3.39 -11.09
CA LYS A 235 4.63 2.63 -11.33
C LYS A 235 4.44 1.12 -11.27
N PHE A 236 3.48 0.65 -10.47
CA PHE A 236 3.09 -0.76 -10.46
C PHE A 236 2.44 -1.18 -11.76
N GLU A 237 1.53 -0.36 -12.32
CA GLU A 237 0.94 -0.62 -13.64
C GLU A 237 1.99 -0.61 -14.74
N GLU A 238 2.94 0.31 -14.62
CA GLU A 238 4.06 0.42 -15.52
C GLU A 238 4.96 -0.83 -15.44
N LEU A 239 5.28 -1.31 -14.24
CA LEU A 239 6.03 -2.55 -14.02
C LEU A 239 5.27 -3.75 -14.61
N LYS A 240 3.96 -3.85 -14.35
CA LYS A 240 3.11 -4.90 -14.92
C LYS A 240 3.17 -4.89 -16.45
N ARG A 241 3.05 -3.72 -17.07
CA ARG A 241 3.15 -3.57 -18.52
C ARG A 241 4.51 -4.06 -19.03
N THR A 242 5.61 -3.76 -18.35
CA THR A 242 6.93 -4.28 -18.74
C THR A 242 7.02 -5.80 -18.64
N ILE A 243 6.44 -6.40 -17.59
CA ILE A 243 6.35 -7.86 -17.44
C ILE A 243 5.53 -8.45 -18.59
N ASP A 244 4.36 -7.90 -18.89
CA ASP A 244 3.50 -8.37 -19.98
C ASP A 244 4.20 -8.26 -21.34
N GLU A 245 4.95 -7.17 -21.56
CA GLU A 245 5.76 -6.92 -22.77
C GLU A 245 6.98 -7.86 -22.92
N MET A 246 7.42 -8.57 -21.87
CA MET A 246 8.46 -9.62 -21.92
C MET A 246 7.95 -10.86 -22.69
N ASN A 247 7.47 -10.68 -23.92
CA ASN A 247 6.62 -11.65 -24.58
C ASN A 247 7.42 -12.70 -25.37
N SER A 248 7.35 -13.94 -24.87
CA SER A 248 8.04 -15.15 -25.31
C SER A 248 7.59 -15.65 -26.68
N GLU A 249 6.41 -15.23 -27.18
CA GLU A 249 5.87 -15.68 -28.47
C GLU A 249 6.79 -15.38 -29.65
N SER A 250 7.43 -14.20 -29.65
CA SER A 250 8.29 -13.79 -30.75
C SER A 250 9.55 -14.68 -30.84
N LEU A 251 10.12 -15.01 -29.69
CA LEU A 251 11.23 -15.95 -29.56
C LEU A 251 10.79 -17.39 -29.86
N GLN A 252 9.62 -17.81 -29.38
CA GLN A 252 9.06 -19.14 -29.67
C GLN A 252 8.88 -19.35 -31.17
N LYS A 253 8.31 -18.37 -31.88
CA LYS A 253 8.19 -18.36 -33.35
C LYS A 253 9.57 -18.40 -34.03
N ALA A 254 10.57 -17.71 -33.47
CA ALA A 254 11.94 -17.73 -33.99
C ALA A 254 12.60 -19.12 -33.82
N LEU A 255 12.51 -19.73 -32.63
CA LEU A 255 13.00 -21.08 -32.35
C LEU A 255 12.26 -22.15 -33.18
N GLN A 256 10.96 -21.98 -33.43
CA GLN A 256 10.18 -22.89 -34.28
C GLN A 256 10.59 -22.78 -35.76
N LYS A 257 10.80 -21.56 -36.27
CA LYS A 257 11.37 -21.34 -37.61
C LYS A 257 12.77 -21.95 -37.73
N MET A 258 13.57 -21.86 -36.66
CA MET A 258 14.89 -22.49 -36.59
C MET A 258 14.79 -24.02 -36.64
N LYS A 259 13.83 -24.63 -35.92
CA LYS A 259 13.56 -26.08 -36.01
C LYS A 259 13.21 -26.51 -37.44
N GLN A 260 12.37 -25.73 -38.12
CA GLN A 260 11.98 -26.01 -39.51
C GLN A 260 13.14 -25.85 -40.49
N SER A 261 14.01 -24.85 -40.30
CA SER A 261 15.17 -24.63 -41.17
C SER A 261 16.23 -25.72 -41.00
N MET A 262 16.40 -26.26 -39.79
CA MET A 262 17.22 -27.44 -39.51
C MET A 262 16.68 -28.71 -40.20
N GLN A 263 15.36 -28.89 -40.26
CA GLN A 263 14.74 -30.03 -40.95
C GLN A 263 14.90 -29.95 -42.47
N LYS A 264 14.86 -28.74 -43.04
CA LYS A 264 15.00 -28.51 -44.49
C LYS A 264 16.45 -28.53 -44.98
N GLN A 265 17.44 -28.69 -44.09
CA GLN A 265 18.88 -28.72 -44.37
C GLN A 265 19.42 -27.54 -45.21
N SER A 266 18.70 -26.42 -45.25
CA SER A 266 19.14 -25.24 -46.01
C SER A 266 19.98 -24.31 -45.13
N PHE A 267 21.30 -24.32 -45.32
CA PHE A 267 22.24 -23.52 -44.54
C PHE A 267 21.89 -22.02 -44.50
N ARG A 268 21.49 -21.41 -45.63
CA ARG A 268 21.12 -19.99 -45.67
C ARG A 268 19.87 -19.66 -44.84
N GLN A 269 18.83 -20.50 -44.90
CA GLN A 269 17.62 -20.25 -44.09
C GLN A 269 17.92 -20.51 -42.61
N MET A 270 18.77 -21.49 -42.30
CA MET A 270 19.23 -21.77 -40.94
C MET A 270 19.96 -20.55 -40.36
N GLN A 271 20.92 -19.99 -41.09
CA GLN A 271 21.67 -18.80 -40.67
C GLN A 271 20.74 -17.59 -40.44
N SER A 272 19.77 -17.36 -41.33
CA SER A 272 18.78 -16.29 -41.14
C SER A 272 17.88 -16.52 -39.92
N SER A 273 17.38 -17.75 -39.72
CA SER A 273 16.59 -18.08 -38.53
C SER A 273 17.41 -17.97 -37.24
N MET A 274 18.72 -18.24 -37.31
CA MET A 274 19.64 -18.13 -36.19
C MET A 274 19.86 -16.68 -35.78
N GLU A 275 20.12 -15.78 -36.73
CA GLU A 275 20.28 -14.37 -36.43
C GLU A 275 18.97 -13.76 -35.89
N ASN A 276 17.83 -14.17 -36.45
CA ASN A 276 16.53 -13.78 -35.92
C ASN A 276 16.33 -14.25 -34.48
N ALA A 277 16.64 -15.51 -34.16
CA ALA A 277 16.52 -16.03 -32.79
C ALA A 277 17.46 -15.32 -31.82
N LYS A 278 18.70 -15.06 -32.23
CA LYS A 278 19.68 -14.28 -31.47
C LYS A 278 19.15 -12.89 -31.11
N SER A 279 18.65 -12.16 -32.10
CA SER A 279 18.08 -10.83 -31.88
C SER A 279 16.88 -10.85 -30.92
N ARG A 280 16.03 -11.89 -30.97
CA ARG A 280 14.92 -12.03 -30.01
C ARG A 280 15.40 -12.35 -28.59
N LEU A 281 16.43 -13.18 -28.44
CA LEU A 281 17.04 -13.48 -27.14
C LEU A 281 17.62 -12.22 -26.49
N GLU A 282 18.38 -11.44 -27.26
CA GLU A 282 18.95 -10.17 -26.79
C GLU A 282 17.85 -9.18 -26.38
N GLN A 283 16.78 -9.05 -27.17
CA GLN A 283 15.62 -8.21 -26.82
C GLN A 283 14.93 -8.65 -25.52
N GLN A 284 14.75 -9.96 -25.33
CA GLN A 284 14.10 -10.49 -24.14
C GLN A 284 14.95 -10.27 -22.88
N GLN A 285 16.26 -10.52 -22.95
CA GLN A 285 17.19 -10.26 -21.85
C GLN A 285 17.20 -8.79 -21.45
N GLN A 286 17.19 -7.90 -22.44
CA GLN A 286 17.12 -6.47 -22.24
C GLN A 286 15.82 -6.02 -21.55
N GLN A 287 14.68 -6.58 -21.94
CA GLN A 287 13.39 -6.31 -21.29
C GLN A 287 13.38 -6.79 -19.84
N LEU A 288 13.98 -7.95 -19.56
CA LEU A 288 14.10 -8.49 -18.21
C LEU A 288 14.99 -7.64 -17.32
N GLU A 289 16.17 -7.23 -17.80
CA GLU A 289 17.09 -6.35 -17.06
C GLU A 289 16.42 -5.01 -16.72
N ARG A 290 15.67 -4.47 -17.67
CA ARG A 290 14.85 -3.28 -17.46
C ARG A 290 13.81 -3.49 -16.35
N THR A 291 13.08 -4.60 -16.42
CA THR A 291 12.02 -4.93 -15.45
C THR A 291 12.61 -5.09 -14.05
N MET A 292 13.78 -5.73 -13.91
CA MET A 292 14.52 -5.82 -12.65
C MET A 292 14.89 -4.45 -12.10
N LYS A 293 15.52 -3.58 -12.91
CA LYS A 293 15.88 -2.22 -12.50
C LYS A 293 14.67 -1.41 -12.05
N MET A 294 13.55 -1.57 -12.74
CA MET A 294 12.32 -0.89 -12.39
C MET A 294 11.73 -1.41 -11.07
N PHE A 295 11.75 -2.72 -10.86
CA PHE A 295 11.35 -3.35 -9.60
C PHE A 295 12.22 -2.89 -8.42
N GLU A 296 13.55 -2.84 -8.59
CA GLU A 296 14.47 -2.32 -7.57
C GLU A 296 14.18 -0.86 -7.22
N GLN A 297 13.92 -0.02 -8.22
CA GLN A 297 13.54 1.38 -8.02
C GLN A 297 12.21 1.50 -7.29
N LEU A 298 11.23 0.69 -7.65
CA LEU A 298 9.91 0.65 -7.02
C LEU A 298 10.02 0.20 -5.55
N LYS A 299 10.79 -0.86 -5.28
CA LYS A 299 11.10 -1.33 -3.93
C LYS A 299 11.74 -0.21 -3.10
N ALA A 300 12.72 0.50 -3.66
CA ALA A 300 13.36 1.61 -2.96
C ALA A 300 12.39 2.77 -2.64
N GLN A 301 11.49 3.10 -3.56
CA GLN A 301 10.47 4.13 -3.34
C GLN A 301 9.45 3.70 -2.30
N GLN A 302 8.99 2.46 -2.36
CA GLN A 302 8.05 1.91 -1.37
C GLN A 302 8.69 1.88 0.02
N LYS A 303 9.96 1.46 0.15
CA LYS A 303 10.68 1.53 1.44
C LYS A 303 10.76 2.95 2.00
N MET A 304 10.97 3.95 1.15
CA MET A 304 10.95 5.36 1.59
C MET A 304 9.54 5.81 2.02
N GLU A 305 8.50 5.38 1.30
CA GLU A 305 7.11 5.65 1.67
C GLU A 305 6.74 4.96 2.99
N GLU A 306 7.13 3.71 3.17
CA GLU A 306 6.98 2.95 4.41
C GLU A 306 7.62 3.68 5.59
N MET A 307 8.89 4.08 5.47
CA MET A 307 9.58 4.84 6.52
C MET A 307 8.87 6.15 6.83
N THR A 308 8.38 6.85 5.80
CA THR A 308 7.65 8.12 5.96
C THR A 308 6.32 7.90 6.68
N ARG A 309 5.51 6.92 6.27
CA ARG A 309 4.23 6.60 6.90
C ARG A 309 4.38 6.06 8.32
N ARG A 310 5.39 5.22 8.58
CA ARG A 310 5.73 4.77 9.94
C ARG A 310 6.12 5.97 10.82
N ALA A 311 6.92 6.91 10.29
CA ALA A 311 7.28 8.14 11.01
C ALA A 311 6.08 9.06 11.27
N GLU A 312 5.13 9.13 10.33
CA GLU A 312 3.87 9.86 10.49
C GLU A 312 3.02 9.27 11.60
N ASN A 313 2.79 7.96 11.55
CA ASN A 313 1.98 7.27 12.55
C ASN A 313 2.59 7.36 13.96
N LEU A 314 3.93 7.20 14.09
CA LEU A 314 4.63 7.41 15.35
C LEU A 314 4.42 8.83 15.90
N ASN A 315 4.46 9.84 15.03
CA ASN A 315 4.29 11.24 15.42
C ASN A 315 2.84 11.58 15.80
N GLU A 316 1.86 10.99 15.10
CA GLU A 316 0.42 11.11 15.41
C GLU A 316 0.11 10.48 16.77
N ARG A 317 0.48 9.21 16.97
CA ARG A 317 0.24 8.50 18.23
C ARG A 317 0.95 9.16 19.41
N GLU A 318 2.19 9.64 19.25
CA GLU A 318 2.86 10.40 20.32
C GLU A 318 2.13 11.71 20.63
N SER A 319 1.52 12.35 19.64
CA SER A 319 0.68 13.54 19.87
C SER A 319 -0.56 13.18 20.69
N GLU A 320 -1.23 12.08 20.37
CA GLU A 320 -2.42 11.58 21.07
C GLU A 320 -2.11 11.20 22.51
N ILE A 321 -1.04 10.42 22.76
CA ILE A 321 -0.61 10.08 24.13
C ILE A 321 -0.33 11.37 24.90
N ALA A 322 0.29 12.36 24.27
CA ALA A 322 0.66 13.58 24.95
C ALA A 322 -0.52 14.52 25.21
N GLU A 323 -1.55 14.50 24.37
CA GLU A 323 -2.85 15.17 24.60
C GLU A 323 -3.61 14.47 25.73
N LYS A 324 -3.77 13.15 25.68
CA LYS A 324 -4.36 12.35 26.78
C LYS A 324 -3.63 12.62 28.10
N THR A 325 -2.29 12.69 28.10
CA THR A 325 -1.48 13.02 29.29
C THR A 325 -1.78 14.42 29.83
N GLU A 326 -2.00 15.41 28.95
CA GLU A 326 -2.36 16.78 29.33
C GLU A 326 -3.77 16.87 29.91
N GLU A 327 -4.75 16.18 29.32
CA GLU A 327 -6.11 16.06 29.88
C GLU A 327 -6.09 15.41 31.27
N ARG A 328 -5.22 14.42 31.50
CA ARG A 328 -5.02 13.82 32.83
C ARG A 328 -4.41 14.80 33.83
N MET A 329 -3.46 15.63 33.40
CA MET A 329 -2.87 16.67 34.25
C MET A 329 -3.92 17.72 34.66
N ASP A 330 -4.80 18.11 33.75
CA ASP A 330 -5.85 19.10 34.00
C ASP A 330 -6.99 18.55 34.88
N SER A 331 -7.31 17.25 34.75
CA SER A 331 -8.34 16.58 35.55
C SER A 331 -7.87 16.17 36.95
N SER A 332 -6.57 16.04 37.18
CA SER A 332 -6.01 15.58 38.47
C SER A 332 -4.77 16.38 38.91
N PRO A 333 -4.94 17.65 39.33
CA PRO A 333 -3.84 18.58 39.64
C PRO A 333 -2.96 18.17 40.85
N ASP A 334 -3.40 17.24 41.71
CA ASP A 334 -2.64 16.77 42.89
C ASP A 334 -1.73 15.54 42.61
N ALA A 335 -1.72 15.01 41.38
CA ALA A 335 -1.02 13.77 41.02
C ALA A 335 0.51 13.78 41.28
N ASP A 336 1.16 14.93 41.11
CA ASP A 336 2.62 15.07 41.27
C ASP A 336 3.07 15.20 42.75
N SER A 337 2.15 15.43 43.70
CA SER A 337 2.49 15.69 45.11
C SER A 337 2.93 14.45 45.89
N SER A 338 2.64 13.25 45.39
CA SER A 338 2.88 11.97 46.08
C SER A 338 4.20 11.28 45.69
N ALA A 339 4.92 11.76 44.68
CA ALA A 339 6.14 11.13 44.17
C ALA A 339 7.45 11.80 44.64
N GLN A 340 7.39 12.93 45.37
CA GLN A 340 8.57 13.64 45.86
C GLN A 340 9.22 13.01 47.11
N SER A 341 8.63 11.98 47.73
CA SER A 341 9.16 11.39 48.97
C SER A 341 10.16 10.24 48.80
N ASP A 342 10.32 9.67 47.60
CA ASP A 342 11.15 8.45 47.40
C ASP A 342 12.48 8.68 46.63
N GLU A 343 12.85 9.92 46.31
CA GLU A 343 14.02 10.23 45.45
C GLU A 343 15.30 10.62 46.24
N GLN A 344 15.50 10.07 47.45
CA GLN A 344 16.74 10.21 48.24
C GLN A 344 17.52 8.90 48.36
N SER A 345 17.72 8.14 47.27
CA SER A 345 18.67 7.00 47.26
C SER A 345 19.01 6.52 45.83
N ALA A 346 19.76 7.31 45.05
CA ALA A 346 20.63 6.80 43.97
C ALA A 346 21.59 7.90 43.49
N PRO A 347 22.87 7.58 43.17
CA PRO A 347 23.90 8.59 42.95
C PRO A 347 23.79 9.23 41.57
N SER A 348 23.99 10.55 41.54
CA SER A 348 24.12 11.37 40.34
C SER A 348 25.40 11.06 39.58
N SER A 349 25.28 10.61 38.32
CA SER A 349 26.38 10.60 37.35
C SER A 349 26.01 11.40 36.10
N ASP A 350 26.66 12.55 36.02
CA ASP A 350 27.12 13.34 34.87
C ASP A 350 26.18 13.91 33.81
N SER A 351 26.14 15.26 33.86
CA SER A 351 26.02 16.22 32.78
C SER A 351 27.23 16.18 31.84
N LEU A 352 27.00 16.09 30.52
CA LEU A 352 27.99 16.34 29.48
C LEU A 352 27.77 17.71 28.83
N SER A 353 28.71 18.62 29.04
CA SER A 353 28.96 19.82 28.24
C SER A 353 30.32 19.68 27.55
N SER A 354 30.37 20.10 26.29
CA SER A 354 31.49 19.98 25.33
C SER A 354 32.56 21.07 25.47
N ASP A 355 33.83 20.65 25.64
CA ASP A 355 35.14 21.07 25.01
C ASP A 355 35.54 22.55 24.78
N PRO A 356 36.84 22.92 24.53
CA PRO A 356 38.14 22.20 24.63
C PRO A 356 39.35 23.02 25.21
N LEU A 357 40.57 22.42 25.16
CA LEU A 357 41.96 22.96 25.18
C LEU A 357 42.71 23.19 26.53
N SER A 358 43.73 22.35 26.79
CA SER A 358 45.18 22.65 26.72
C SER A 358 46.08 21.94 27.76
N SER A 359 47.18 21.37 27.24
CA SER A 359 48.52 21.07 27.82
C SER A 359 48.68 20.16 29.06
N GLU A 360 49.47 19.09 28.84
CA GLU A 360 50.60 18.58 29.64
C GLU A 360 50.47 18.57 31.19
N ASP A 361 50.66 17.46 31.90
CA ASP A 361 51.97 16.80 32.04
C ASP A 361 51.82 15.49 32.87
N ARG A 362 52.57 14.45 32.47
CA ARG A 362 53.22 13.39 33.30
C ARG A 362 52.48 12.49 34.32
N ARG A 363 52.65 11.19 34.01
CA ARG A 363 53.11 10.05 34.85
C ARG A 363 52.07 9.09 35.46
N SER A 364 51.98 7.91 34.84
CA SER A 364 51.78 6.57 35.44
C SER A 364 52.87 6.24 36.49
N PRO A 365 52.89 5.08 37.21
CA PRO A 365 52.09 3.85 37.01
C PRO A 365 51.69 3.04 38.29
N ALA A 366 51.01 1.90 38.05
CA ALA A 366 50.99 0.64 38.83
C ALA A 366 50.29 0.69 40.21
N ASP A 367 49.73 -0.36 40.81
CA ASP A 367 49.92 -1.80 40.68
C ASP A 367 48.72 -2.55 41.34
N SER A 368 48.68 -3.84 40.99
CA SER A 368 47.96 -5.06 41.38
C SER A 368 47.39 -5.35 42.80
N ALA A 369 46.67 -6.49 42.82
CA ALA A 369 46.36 -7.45 43.90
C ALA A 369 45.00 -7.25 44.63
N ARG A 370 44.00 -8.16 44.57
CA ARG A 370 43.90 -9.62 44.85
C ARG A 370 44.06 -9.95 46.35
N ALA A 371 42.96 -10.31 47.03
CA ALA A 371 42.90 -11.43 48.00
C ALA A 371 41.52 -11.54 48.68
N GLN A 372 41.10 -12.80 48.85
CA GLN A 372 40.03 -13.31 49.73
C GLN A 372 40.55 -13.51 51.16
N SER A 373 39.66 -13.50 52.15
CA SER A 373 39.60 -14.36 53.35
C SER A 373 38.57 -13.76 54.32
N ASP A 374 37.43 -14.38 54.58
CA ASP A 374 37.19 -15.50 55.51
C ASP A 374 37.46 -15.15 57.00
N SER A 375 36.41 -15.22 57.83
CA SER A 375 36.43 -15.82 59.18
C SER A 375 35.11 -15.59 59.94
N THR A 376 34.48 -16.74 60.20
CA THR A 376 33.62 -17.14 61.32
C THR A 376 33.81 -16.46 62.68
N ALA A 377 32.71 -16.28 63.44
CA ALA A 377 32.55 -16.84 64.80
C ALA A 377 31.11 -16.67 65.36
N GLN A 378 30.66 -17.72 66.03
CA GLN A 378 29.38 -17.97 66.70
C GLN A 378 29.23 -17.29 68.08
N SER A 379 28.00 -17.41 68.62
CA SER A 379 27.57 -17.61 70.03
C SER A 379 26.63 -16.51 70.52
N ASP A 380 25.55 -16.73 71.28
CA ASP A 380 24.74 -17.89 71.71
C ASP A 380 23.56 -17.31 72.53
N SER A 381 22.62 -18.17 72.93
CA SER A 381 21.60 -18.01 74.00
C SER A 381 20.16 -17.54 73.67
N THR A 382 19.36 -18.54 73.34
CA THR A 382 18.05 -18.95 73.91
C THR A 382 17.34 -18.12 74.99
N SER A 383 16.03 -17.88 74.79
CA SER A 383 14.96 -18.18 75.78
C SER A 383 13.53 -18.02 75.20
N VAL A 384 12.68 -19.03 75.39
CA VAL A 384 11.21 -19.14 75.26
C VAL A 384 10.75 -19.73 76.63
N PRO A 385 9.54 -19.57 77.23
CA PRO A 385 8.15 -19.45 76.69
C PRO A 385 7.33 -18.31 77.36
N SER A 386 6.05 -18.00 77.09
CA SER A 386 4.85 -18.84 77.25
C SER A 386 3.57 -18.11 76.81
N SER A 387 2.57 -18.93 76.47
CA SER A 387 1.17 -18.64 76.15
C SER A 387 0.36 -18.08 77.33
N ASP A 388 -0.56 -17.15 77.06
CA ASP A 388 -1.88 -17.16 77.69
C ASP A 388 -2.94 -16.51 76.77
N SER A 389 -4.16 -17.03 76.83
CA SER A 389 -5.31 -16.66 76.02
C SER A 389 -6.19 -15.65 76.73
N THR A 390 -6.80 -14.70 76.01
CA THR A 390 -8.21 -14.32 76.23
C THR A 390 -8.77 -13.62 74.99
N ALA A 391 -9.96 -14.05 74.61
CA ALA A 391 -10.75 -13.61 73.46
C ALA A 391 -11.29 -12.18 73.58
N ALA A 392 -11.35 -11.46 72.47
CA ALA A 392 -12.47 -10.57 72.13
C ALA A 392 -12.42 -10.12 70.65
N SER A 393 -13.47 -10.52 69.92
CA SER A 393 -14.13 -9.78 68.83
C SER A 393 -13.42 -9.58 67.49
N ALA A 394 -13.93 -10.35 66.52
CA ALA A 394 -13.83 -10.11 65.10
C ALA A 394 -14.44 -8.76 64.68
N SER A 395 -13.71 -8.04 63.84
CA SER A 395 -14.29 -7.22 62.78
C SER A 395 -13.39 -7.32 61.56
N ASP A 396 -13.91 -8.09 60.61
CA ASP A 396 -13.52 -8.23 59.22
C ASP A 396 -13.15 -6.88 58.57
N SER A 397 -11.98 -6.82 57.94
CA SER A 397 -11.65 -5.83 56.91
C SER A 397 -10.53 -6.35 56.01
N LEU A 398 -10.84 -7.40 55.24
CA LEU A 398 -10.18 -7.63 53.96
C LEU A 398 -10.58 -6.51 52.98
N SER A 399 -10.03 -5.31 53.19
CA SER A 399 -10.02 -4.25 52.17
C SER A 399 -8.92 -4.56 51.17
N ALA A 400 -9.21 -5.47 50.24
CA ALA A 400 -8.49 -5.52 48.97
C ALA A 400 -8.68 -4.16 48.29
N LYS A 401 -7.65 -3.32 48.38
CA LYS A 401 -7.59 -1.99 47.79
C LYS A 401 -7.66 -2.19 46.27
N ARG A 402 -8.86 -2.03 45.69
CA ARG A 402 -9.05 -1.87 44.24
C ARG A 402 -8.06 -0.80 43.76
N PRO A 403 -7.35 -0.99 42.62
CA PRO A 403 -6.64 0.11 42.00
C PRO A 403 -7.67 1.23 41.76
N SER A 404 -7.35 2.46 42.15
CA SER A 404 -8.17 3.61 41.77
C SER A 404 -8.24 3.65 40.23
N ALA A 405 -9.37 4.10 39.67
CA ALA A 405 -9.53 4.29 38.22
C ALA A 405 -8.42 5.18 37.61
N ASP A 406 -7.75 5.99 38.44
CA ASP A 406 -6.62 6.81 38.03
C ASP A 406 -5.33 6.01 37.76
N SER A 407 -5.12 4.90 38.46
CA SER A 407 -3.96 4.02 38.28
C SER A 407 -4.03 3.22 36.99
N SER A 408 -5.22 2.80 36.54
CA SER A 408 -5.36 2.01 35.31
C SER A 408 -5.08 2.85 34.07
N ALA A 409 -5.63 4.05 33.97
CA ALA A 409 -5.47 4.88 32.78
C ALA A 409 -4.02 5.42 32.59
N ASN A 410 -3.21 5.52 33.65
CA ASN A 410 -1.79 5.84 33.51
C ASN A 410 -0.97 4.62 33.04
N GLU A 411 -1.39 3.43 33.45
CA GLU A 411 -0.80 2.19 32.99
C GLU A 411 -1.09 1.97 31.50
N ASP A 412 -2.29 2.36 31.04
CA ASP A 412 -2.67 2.32 29.62
C ASP A 412 -1.82 3.27 28.78
N LEU A 413 -1.66 4.54 29.19
CA LEU A 413 -0.77 5.50 28.51
C LEU A 413 0.68 5.04 28.50
N ALA A 414 1.15 4.42 29.59
CA ALA A 414 2.50 3.87 29.65
C ALA A 414 2.71 2.69 28.69
N ARG A 415 1.67 1.86 28.46
CA ARG A 415 1.70 0.76 27.49
C ARG A 415 1.70 1.29 26.06
N GLU A 416 0.82 2.25 25.74
CA GLU A 416 0.81 2.93 24.43
C GLU A 416 2.21 3.50 24.11
N GLN A 417 2.86 4.14 25.10
CA GLN A 417 4.22 4.67 24.96
C GLN A 417 5.29 3.57 24.75
N GLU A 418 5.12 2.39 25.36
CA GLU A 418 6.01 1.23 25.19
C GLU A 418 5.84 0.58 23.81
N GLU A 419 4.63 0.54 23.27
CA GLU A 419 4.36 0.12 21.90
C GLU A 419 5.00 1.06 20.87
N LEU A 420 4.91 2.37 21.06
CA LEU A 420 5.60 3.33 20.19
C LEU A 420 7.12 3.12 20.20
N ALA A 421 7.70 2.73 21.34
CA ALA A 421 9.11 2.42 21.40
C ALA A 421 9.48 1.19 20.54
N LYS A 422 8.60 0.19 20.46
CA LYS A 422 8.76 -0.99 19.59
C LYS A 422 8.57 -0.64 18.11
N GLU A 423 7.59 0.20 17.79
CA GLU A 423 7.39 0.68 16.42
C GLU A 423 8.56 1.53 15.92
N LEU A 424 9.15 2.35 16.78
CA LEU A 424 10.37 3.09 16.48
C LEU A 424 11.56 2.15 16.22
N GLU A 425 11.68 1.07 17.00
CA GLU A 425 12.71 0.05 16.78
C GLU A 425 12.55 -0.62 15.42
N LYS A 426 11.31 -1.00 15.06
CA LYS A 426 10.99 -1.53 13.74
C LYS A 426 11.29 -0.52 12.63
N LEU A 427 10.99 0.76 12.82
CA LEU A 427 11.39 1.82 11.88
C LEU A 427 12.92 1.89 11.72
N MET A 428 13.71 1.80 12.80
CA MET A 428 15.17 1.77 12.70
C MET A 428 15.69 0.53 11.96
N GLU A 429 15.05 -0.62 12.16
CA GLU A 429 15.35 -1.85 11.44
C GLU A 429 15.06 -1.69 9.94
N THR A 430 13.89 -1.16 9.57
CA THR A 430 13.55 -0.85 8.17
C THR A 430 14.52 0.15 7.55
N MET A 431 15.00 1.15 8.29
CA MET A 431 16.04 2.08 7.79
C MET A 431 17.35 1.36 7.48
N LYS A 432 17.71 0.35 8.28
CA LYS A 432 18.94 -0.43 8.10
C LYS A 432 18.82 -1.38 6.91
N THR A 433 17.72 -2.12 6.78
CA THR A 433 17.48 -3.00 5.63
C THR A 433 17.36 -2.19 4.35
N SER A 434 16.63 -1.07 4.38
CA SER A 434 16.53 -0.13 3.27
C SER A 434 17.89 0.44 2.84
N GLU A 435 18.82 0.72 3.78
CA GLU A 435 20.17 1.18 3.45
C GLU A 435 20.91 0.14 2.57
N GLN A 436 20.69 -1.15 2.85
CA GLN A 436 21.33 -2.26 2.14
C GLN A 436 20.66 -2.54 0.79
N ASP A 437 19.33 -2.56 0.75
CA ASP A 437 18.54 -2.81 -0.46
C ASP A 437 18.66 -1.68 -1.49
N MET A 438 18.89 -0.44 -1.05
CA MET A 438 19.04 0.71 -1.92
C MET A 438 20.47 0.93 -2.44
N LYS A 439 21.40 -0.01 -2.23
CA LYS A 439 22.82 0.15 -2.61
C LYS A 439 23.04 0.32 -4.10
N ASP A 440 22.23 -0.35 -4.89
CA ASP A 440 22.37 -0.36 -6.34
C ASP A 440 21.44 0.63 -7.05
N VAL A 441 20.68 1.44 -6.29
CA VAL A 441 19.75 2.46 -6.80
C VAL A 441 20.43 3.84 -6.83
N PRO A 442 20.80 4.39 -8.01
CA PRO A 442 21.60 5.62 -8.08
C PRO A 442 20.92 6.88 -7.53
N SER A 443 19.59 6.92 -7.53
CA SER A 443 18.77 8.03 -7.03
C SER A 443 18.51 7.96 -5.52
N ALA A 444 18.93 6.89 -4.84
CA ALA A 444 18.65 6.71 -3.42
C ALA A 444 19.50 7.64 -2.52
N PRO A 445 18.89 8.31 -1.52
CA PRO A 445 19.59 9.24 -0.65
C PRO A 445 20.34 8.51 0.50
N GLN A 446 21.11 7.46 0.19
CA GLN A 446 21.78 6.59 1.17
C GLN A 446 22.60 7.35 2.22
N LYS A 447 23.42 8.32 1.78
CA LYS A 447 24.28 9.10 2.70
C LYS A 447 23.47 9.91 3.72
N LYS A 448 22.30 10.40 3.33
CA LYS A 448 21.40 11.14 4.23
C LYS A 448 20.70 10.18 5.18
N LEU A 449 20.22 9.04 4.69
CA LEU A 449 19.60 7.99 5.51
C LEU A 449 20.56 7.46 6.57
N GLN A 450 21.81 7.20 6.20
CA GLN A 450 22.85 6.75 7.13
C GLN A 450 23.16 7.80 8.22
N LYS A 451 23.24 9.08 7.86
CA LYS A 451 23.43 10.17 8.84
C LYS A 451 22.26 10.26 9.80
N MET A 452 21.04 10.20 9.29
CA MET A 452 19.81 10.23 10.07
C MET A 452 19.74 9.06 11.05
N ARG A 453 20.01 7.83 10.60
CA ARG A 453 20.06 6.62 11.44
C ARG A 453 21.09 6.77 12.58
N LYS A 454 22.29 7.26 12.26
CA LYS A 454 23.34 7.51 13.28
C LYS A 454 22.89 8.58 14.29
N GLN A 455 22.27 9.65 13.82
CA GLN A 455 21.74 10.70 14.69
C GLN A 455 20.66 10.16 15.64
N MET A 456 19.76 9.31 15.15
CA MET A 456 18.72 8.68 15.97
C MET A 456 19.30 7.76 17.05
N GLN A 457 20.29 6.94 16.68
CA GLN A 457 21.00 6.07 17.63
C GLN A 457 21.72 6.88 18.71
N GLN A 458 22.37 7.99 18.34
CA GLN A 458 23.04 8.89 19.29
C GLN A 458 22.05 9.58 20.24
N GLN A 459 20.86 9.94 19.75
CA GLN A 459 19.82 10.58 20.56
C GLN A 459 19.11 9.61 21.51
N LYS A 460 19.35 8.30 21.39
CA LYS A 460 18.78 7.26 22.26
C LYS A 460 17.25 7.38 22.39
N MET A 461 16.57 7.71 21.29
CA MET A 461 15.14 8.03 21.28
C MET A 461 14.28 6.89 21.83
N GLN A 462 14.62 5.63 21.50
CA GLN A 462 13.98 4.44 22.06
C GLN A 462 14.09 4.39 23.60
N GLN A 463 15.28 4.66 24.15
CA GLN A 463 15.48 4.69 25.61
C GLN A 463 14.70 5.84 26.25
N GLN A 464 14.57 6.98 25.56
CA GLN A 464 13.76 8.09 26.04
C GLN A 464 12.27 7.71 26.08
N MET A 465 11.73 7.04 25.07
CA MET A 465 10.34 6.57 25.08
C MET A 465 10.09 5.54 26.20
N GLN A 466 11.00 4.59 26.41
CA GLN A 466 10.92 3.63 27.51
C GLN A 466 10.98 4.31 28.89
N GLN A 467 11.86 5.28 29.06
CA GLN A 467 11.92 6.08 30.30
C GLN A 467 10.63 6.88 30.51
N ASN A 468 10.04 7.39 29.42
CA ASN A 468 8.80 8.15 29.49
C ASN A 468 7.62 7.26 29.91
N SER A 469 7.53 6.05 29.37
CA SER A 469 6.58 5.01 29.82
C SER A 469 6.72 4.74 31.33
N GLN A 470 7.94 4.59 31.84
CA GLN A 470 8.17 4.41 33.28
C GLN A 470 7.72 5.63 34.11
N ARG A 471 7.86 6.86 33.58
CA ARG A 471 7.39 8.08 34.25
C ARG A 471 5.87 8.13 34.31
N LEU A 472 5.19 7.71 33.24
CA LEU A 472 3.73 7.58 33.20
C LEU A 472 3.25 6.54 34.24
N ARG A 473 3.91 5.38 34.34
CA ARG A 473 3.62 4.37 35.39
C ARG A 473 3.83 4.90 36.80
N ARG A 474 4.84 5.75 37.00
CA ARG A 474 5.15 6.40 38.30
C ARG A 474 4.30 7.65 38.57
N ASN A 475 3.28 7.93 37.74
CA ASN A 475 2.40 9.09 37.87
C ASN A 475 3.12 10.46 37.77
N GLN A 476 4.29 10.52 37.14
CA GLN A 476 5.06 11.76 36.96
C GLN A 476 4.63 12.49 35.68
N LEU A 477 3.35 12.88 35.60
CA LEU A 477 2.71 13.37 34.37
C LEU A 477 3.38 14.62 33.81
N GLN A 478 3.82 15.57 34.65
CA GLN A 478 4.47 16.79 34.18
C GLN A 478 5.84 16.51 33.53
N LYS A 479 6.65 15.63 34.13
CA LYS A 479 7.94 15.20 33.56
C LYS A 479 7.73 14.36 32.29
N ALA A 480 6.65 13.57 32.24
CA ALA A 480 6.28 12.79 31.07
C ALA A 480 5.87 13.69 29.90
N ARG A 481 4.98 14.65 30.12
CA ARG A 481 4.53 15.63 29.09
C ARG A 481 5.69 16.42 28.49
N GLN A 482 6.63 16.89 29.33
CA GLN A 482 7.83 17.58 28.84
C GLN A 482 8.71 16.70 27.95
N GLN A 483 8.79 15.40 28.26
CA GLN A 483 9.53 14.44 27.45
C GLN A 483 8.81 14.13 26.14
N GLN A 484 7.48 13.96 26.18
CA GLN A 484 6.65 13.76 24.98
C GLN A 484 6.77 14.93 24.01
N GLN A 485 6.75 16.18 24.50
CA GLN A 485 6.95 17.35 23.65
C GLN A 485 8.32 17.38 22.96
N ARG A 486 9.36 16.83 23.60
CA ARG A 486 10.70 16.71 22.99
C ARG A 486 10.71 15.61 21.94
N LEU A 487 10.12 14.46 22.25
CA LEU A 487 9.98 13.31 21.35
C LEU A 487 9.18 13.71 20.10
N GLN A 488 8.03 14.35 20.27
CA GLN A 488 7.20 14.86 19.17
C GLN A 488 7.97 15.82 18.25
N LYS A 489 8.74 16.77 18.80
CA LYS A 489 9.59 17.67 17.97
C LYS A 489 10.67 16.92 17.21
N GLN A 490 11.22 15.86 17.78
CA GLN A 490 12.21 15.02 17.09
C GLN A 490 11.55 14.19 15.99
N MET A 491 10.37 13.63 16.23
CA MET A 491 9.61 12.86 15.25
C MET A 491 9.06 13.73 14.11
N GLN A 492 8.60 14.94 14.38
CA GLN A 492 8.24 15.91 13.34
C GLN A 492 9.43 16.27 12.42
N ARG A 493 10.62 16.45 12.99
CA ARG A 493 11.84 16.68 12.19
C ARG A 493 12.18 15.45 11.36
N MET A 494 12.03 14.25 11.93
CA MET A 494 12.25 12.98 11.26
C MET A 494 11.31 12.82 10.06
N GLN A 495 10.00 12.99 10.27
CA GLN A 495 8.98 12.97 9.23
C GLN A 495 9.30 13.98 8.11
N SER A 496 9.64 15.21 8.48
CA SER A 496 9.98 16.27 7.51
C SER A 496 11.22 15.92 6.68
N GLN A 497 12.24 15.33 7.31
CA GLN A 497 13.46 14.89 6.62
C GLN A 497 13.19 13.72 5.68
N LEU A 498 12.37 12.74 6.09
CA LEU A 498 11.99 11.61 5.25
C LEU A 498 11.16 12.05 4.05
N SER A 499 10.14 12.90 4.28
CA SER A 499 9.35 13.49 3.20
C SER A 499 10.21 14.30 2.22
N GLN A 500 11.14 15.11 2.73
CA GLN A 500 12.10 15.83 1.89
C GLN A 500 13.02 14.88 1.10
N MET A 501 13.45 13.78 1.70
CA MET A 501 14.26 12.76 1.04
C MET A 501 13.49 12.02 -0.05
N GLN A 502 12.21 11.70 0.18
CA GLN A 502 11.31 11.12 -0.81
C GLN A 502 11.14 12.07 -2.01
N GLN A 503 10.83 13.34 -1.76
CA GLN A 503 10.69 14.35 -2.81
C GLN A 503 12.01 14.58 -3.56
N GLN A 504 13.13 14.60 -2.84
CA GLN A 504 14.45 14.75 -3.47
C GLN A 504 14.79 13.53 -4.33
N MET A 505 14.51 12.31 -3.87
CA MET A 505 14.73 11.09 -4.65
C MET A 505 13.97 11.16 -5.98
N GLN A 506 12.69 11.56 -5.95
CA GLN A 506 11.86 11.72 -7.14
C GLN A 506 12.40 12.81 -8.07
N SER A 507 12.73 13.99 -7.53
CA SER A 507 13.31 15.09 -8.30
C SER A 507 14.66 14.73 -8.92
N GLN A 508 15.53 14.05 -8.18
CA GLN A 508 16.83 13.60 -8.66
C GLN A 508 16.67 12.54 -9.76
N GLN A 509 15.68 11.66 -9.64
CA GLN A 509 15.35 10.68 -10.68
C GLN A 509 14.89 11.37 -11.97
N GLN A 510 13.98 12.34 -11.87
CA GLN A 510 13.52 13.14 -13.02
C GLN A 510 14.66 13.94 -13.66
N GLN A 511 15.51 14.56 -12.85
CA GLN A 511 16.67 15.32 -13.34
C GLN A 511 17.68 14.41 -14.05
N MET A 512 17.99 13.24 -13.49
CA MET A 512 18.86 12.25 -14.15
C MET A 512 18.27 11.82 -15.50
N ASN A 513 16.97 11.56 -15.55
CA ASN A 513 16.30 11.19 -16.80
C ASN A 513 16.39 12.34 -17.82
N LEU A 514 16.10 13.59 -17.44
CA LEU A 514 16.24 14.78 -18.29
C LEU A 514 17.68 14.99 -18.80
N THR A 515 18.68 14.88 -17.94
CA THR A 515 20.09 14.99 -18.34
C THR A 515 20.48 13.87 -19.30
N GLY A 516 20.03 12.64 -19.05
CA GLY A 516 20.25 11.52 -19.95
C GLY A 516 19.64 11.76 -21.33
N LEU A 517 18.39 12.23 -21.38
CA LEU A 517 17.71 12.55 -22.63
C LEU A 517 18.38 13.68 -23.40
N ARG A 518 18.84 14.74 -22.70
CA ARG A 518 19.61 15.83 -23.31
C ARG A 518 20.89 15.32 -23.96
N ASN A 519 21.65 14.49 -23.25
CA ASN A 519 22.88 13.91 -23.78
C ASN A 519 22.59 13.02 -25.00
N ALA A 520 21.52 12.22 -24.94
CA ALA A 520 21.13 11.39 -26.07
C ALA A 520 20.65 12.20 -27.28
N LEU A 521 19.91 13.28 -27.05
CA LEU A 521 19.50 14.22 -28.10
C LEU A 521 20.73 14.88 -28.74
N GLU A 522 21.67 15.40 -27.93
CA GLU A 522 22.91 15.99 -28.44
C GLU A 522 23.72 14.97 -29.27
N ASN A 523 23.86 13.75 -28.77
CA ASN A 523 24.56 12.68 -29.49
C ASN A 523 23.84 12.29 -30.79
N THR A 524 22.50 12.23 -30.78
CA THR A 524 21.69 11.94 -31.98
C THR A 524 21.89 13.03 -33.04
N LEU A 525 21.86 14.30 -32.65
CA LEU A 525 22.09 15.43 -33.55
C LEU A 525 23.52 15.42 -34.13
N ARG A 526 24.53 15.16 -33.29
CA ARG A 526 25.93 15.01 -33.73
C ARG A 526 26.11 13.84 -34.69
N LEU A 527 25.46 12.71 -34.43
CA LEU A 527 25.47 11.53 -35.31
C LEU A 527 24.80 11.86 -36.65
N SER A 528 23.64 12.52 -36.65
CA SER A 528 22.94 12.94 -37.87
C SER A 528 23.80 13.88 -38.71
N GLN A 529 24.44 14.87 -38.09
CA GLN A 529 25.36 15.79 -38.77
C GLN A 529 26.60 15.07 -39.34
N SER A 530 27.17 14.13 -38.58
CA SER A 530 28.32 13.34 -39.04
C SER A 530 27.95 12.42 -40.20
N GLN A 531 26.76 11.80 -40.14
CA GLN A 531 26.17 10.99 -41.20
C GLN A 531 25.92 11.80 -42.48
N GLU A 532 25.44 13.04 -42.34
CA GLU A 532 25.25 13.98 -43.46
C GLU A 532 26.58 14.35 -44.11
N SER A 533 27.60 14.69 -43.31
CA SER A 533 28.92 15.06 -43.83
C SER A 533 29.58 13.90 -44.61
N LEU A 534 29.45 12.68 -44.08
CA LEU A 534 29.95 11.47 -44.72
C LEU A 534 29.21 11.19 -46.03
N ARG A 535 27.88 11.32 -46.03
CA ARG A 535 27.03 11.17 -47.21
C ARG A 535 27.40 12.16 -48.30
N THR A 536 27.52 13.45 -48.00
CA THR A 536 27.90 14.49 -48.97
C THR A 536 29.28 14.19 -49.56
N THR A 537 30.24 13.76 -48.73
CA THR A 537 31.57 13.36 -49.20
C THR A 537 31.51 12.19 -50.18
N ILE A 538 30.66 11.19 -49.93
CA ILE A 538 30.50 10.03 -50.82
C ILE A 538 29.74 10.38 -52.10
N GLU A 539 28.73 11.26 -52.01
CA GLU A 539 27.95 11.76 -53.15
C GLU A 539 28.86 12.52 -54.14
N ASP A 540 29.81 13.32 -53.64
CA ASP A 540 30.81 14.03 -54.44
C ASP A 540 31.84 13.09 -55.12
N LEU A 541 32.02 11.87 -54.58
CA LEU A 541 32.99 10.87 -55.06
C LEU A 541 32.41 9.88 -56.08
N THR A 542 31.17 10.06 -56.53
CA THR A 542 30.43 9.16 -57.43
C THR A 542 31.10 8.87 -58.79
N GLY A 543 32.22 9.52 -59.13
CA GLY A 543 33.07 9.22 -60.29
C GLY A 543 34.33 8.37 -60.05
N GLU A 544 34.76 8.17 -58.79
CA GLU A 544 36.02 7.50 -58.42
C GLU A 544 35.78 6.30 -57.47
N GLY A 545 35.15 5.24 -57.98
CA GLY A 545 34.77 4.04 -57.18
C GLY A 545 35.91 3.31 -56.45
N SER A 546 37.18 3.68 -56.66
CA SER A 546 38.33 3.12 -55.92
C SER A 546 38.53 3.72 -54.53
N THR A 547 38.05 4.94 -54.26
CA THR A 547 38.29 5.66 -52.99
C THR A 547 37.17 5.47 -51.97
N VAL A 548 36.00 4.99 -52.39
CA VAL A 548 34.78 4.87 -51.58
C VAL A 548 34.91 3.88 -50.42
N ARG A 549 35.62 2.75 -50.61
CA ARG A 549 35.78 1.71 -49.58
C ARG A 549 36.40 2.22 -48.28
N ARG A 550 37.26 3.24 -48.33
CA ARG A 550 37.91 3.77 -47.11
C ARG A 550 36.90 4.40 -46.13
N TYR A 551 35.74 4.83 -46.63
CA TYR A 551 34.68 5.44 -45.85
C TYR A 551 33.77 4.41 -45.15
N ALA A 552 33.87 3.12 -45.49
CA ALA A 552 33.14 2.05 -44.78
C ALA A 552 33.52 2.01 -43.29
N ARG A 553 34.80 2.24 -42.95
CA ARG A 553 35.25 2.34 -41.54
C ARG A 553 34.64 3.53 -40.81
N GLN A 554 34.49 4.65 -41.50
CA GLN A 554 33.89 5.85 -40.92
C GLN A 554 32.38 5.64 -40.72
N GLN A 555 31.69 5.01 -41.68
CA GLN A 555 30.30 4.60 -41.54
C GLN A 555 30.11 3.61 -40.38
N GLN A 556 31.02 2.64 -40.23
CA GLN A 556 31.01 1.70 -39.11
C GLN A 556 31.15 2.43 -37.77
N SER A 557 32.09 3.38 -37.65
CA SER A 557 32.25 4.18 -36.44
C SER A 557 30.99 4.98 -36.07
N LEU A 558 30.21 5.43 -37.06
CA LEU A 558 28.91 6.08 -36.81
C LEU A 558 27.86 5.08 -36.33
N SER A 559 27.86 3.86 -36.88
CA SER A 559 27.00 2.77 -36.41
C SER A 559 27.32 2.39 -34.97
N ASP A 560 28.61 2.26 -34.63
CA ASP A 560 29.07 1.96 -33.28
C ASP A 560 28.66 3.09 -32.31
N GLY A 561 28.85 4.35 -32.70
CA GLY A 561 28.42 5.50 -31.89
C GLY A 561 26.90 5.59 -31.69
N LEU A 562 26.11 5.19 -32.69
CA LEU A 562 24.66 5.07 -32.55
C LEU A 562 24.28 3.91 -31.62
N GLN A 563 25.05 2.83 -31.62
CA GLN A 563 24.84 1.69 -30.73
C GLN A 563 25.15 2.05 -29.26
N ASP A 564 26.26 2.73 -28.99
CA ASP A 564 26.57 3.25 -27.64
C ASP A 564 25.49 4.21 -27.11
N MET A 565 24.97 5.06 -28.01
CA MET A 565 23.85 5.94 -27.71
C MET A 565 22.56 5.15 -27.46
N ALA A 566 22.31 4.07 -28.22
CA ALA A 566 21.16 3.20 -28.03
C ALA A 566 21.18 2.56 -26.63
N ASP A 567 22.34 2.06 -26.19
CA ASP A 567 22.53 1.48 -24.86
C ASP A 567 22.30 2.52 -23.76
N SER A 568 22.77 3.75 -23.97
CA SER A 568 22.53 4.88 -23.06
C SER A 568 21.04 5.25 -22.99
N LEU A 569 20.39 5.39 -24.15
CA LEU A 569 18.95 5.62 -24.26
C LEU A 569 18.15 4.50 -23.64
N GLN A 570 18.63 3.26 -23.71
CA GLN A 570 17.98 2.11 -23.12
C GLN A 570 17.95 2.19 -21.59
N SER A 571 19.03 2.65 -20.97
CA SER A 571 19.08 2.87 -19.52
C SER A 571 18.06 3.92 -19.04
N ILE A 572 17.77 4.90 -19.88
CA ILE A 572 16.81 5.98 -19.63
C ILE A 572 15.39 5.51 -19.96
N ALA A 573 15.21 4.89 -21.12
CA ALA A 573 13.97 4.32 -21.60
C ALA A 573 13.46 3.26 -20.64
N GLY A 574 14.35 2.53 -19.94
CA GLY A 574 14.02 1.61 -18.86
C GLY A 574 13.13 2.23 -17.78
N ARG A 575 13.25 3.54 -17.58
CA ARG A 575 12.53 4.34 -16.57
C ARG A 575 11.38 5.17 -17.16
N LEU A 576 11.16 5.08 -18.48
CA LEU A 576 10.15 5.83 -19.26
C LEU A 576 9.53 4.93 -20.38
N PRO A 577 8.68 3.97 -20.03
CA PRO A 577 8.14 2.93 -20.93
C PRO A 577 7.21 3.42 -22.00
N GLN A 578 6.42 4.46 -21.72
CA GLN A 578 5.41 4.94 -22.66
C GLN A 578 5.99 5.29 -24.05
N MET A 579 7.29 5.58 -24.13
CA MET A 579 7.97 5.99 -25.37
C MET A 579 9.12 5.06 -25.79
N SER A 580 9.42 4.02 -24.99
CA SER A 580 10.57 3.13 -25.24
C SER A 580 10.49 2.39 -26.57
N LYS A 581 9.29 1.98 -27.00
CA LYS A 581 9.08 1.27 -28.27
C LYS A 581 9.35 2.14 -29.49
N ALA A 582 8.89 3.40 -29.49
CA ALA A 582 9.10 4.33 -30.60
C ALA A 582 10.58 4.69 -30.73
N VAL A 583 11.25 4.96 -29.60
CA VAL A 583 12.70 5.21 -29.56
C VAL A 583 13.47 3.99 -30.10
N GLN A 584 13.18 2.79 -29.61
CA GLN A 584 13.84 1.55 -30.07
C GLN A 584 13.60 1.28 -31.56
N GLU A 585 12.40 1.53 -32.06
CA GLU A 585 12.07 1.34 -33.48
C GLU A 585 12.91 2.28 -34.37
N GLN A 586 12.98 3.56 -34.01
CA GLN A 586 13.75 4.55 -34.77
C GLN A 586 15.25 4.28 -34.71
N THR A 587 15.79 4.00 -33.52
CA THR A 587 17.19 3.62 -33.34
C THR A 587 17.53 2.34 -34.13
N GLY A 588 16.67 1.31 -34.07
CA GLY A 588 16.88 0.06 -34.78
C GLY A 588 16.78 0.19 -36.31
N ASN A 589 15.87 1.02 -36.81
CA ASN A 589 15.78 1.34 -38.24
C ASN A 589 17.02 2.11 -38.72
N ALA A 590 17.50 3.08 -37.94
CA ALA A 590 18.71 3.83 -38.24
C ALA A 590 19.96 2.92 -38.29
N LEU A 591 20.12 2.02 -37.31
CA LEU A 591 21.23 1.05 -37.27
C LEU A 591 21.22 0.12 -38.50
N ARG A 592 20.06 -0.45 -38.85
CA ARG A 592 19.95 -1.31 -40.05
C ARG A 592 20.34 -0.57 -41.33
N ALA A 593 19.89 0.67 -41.47
CA ALA A 593 20.26 1.49 -42.62
C ALA A 593 21.77 1.83 -42.64
N MET A 594 22.39 2.09 -41.48
CA MET A 594 23.83 2.29 -41.37
C MET A 594 24.63 1.04 -41.74
N GLU A 595 24.18 -0.14 -41.31
CA GLU A 595 24.82 -1.43 -41.63
C GLU A 595 24.74 -1.74 -43.14
N GLN A 596 23.59 -1.46 -43.77
CA GLN A 596 23.42 -1.56 -45.21
C GLN A 596 24.32 -0.57 -45.96
N ALA A 597 24.43 0.67 -45.47
CA ALA A 597 25.36 1.65 -46.01
C ALA A 597 26.82 1.18 -45.91
N THR A 598 27.25 0.64 -44.76
CA THR A 598 28.60 0.08 -44.57
C THR A 598 28.88 -1.02 -45.60
N THR A 599 27.93 -1.95 -45.78
CA THR A 599 28.06 -3.05 -46.73
C THR A 599 28.18 -2.54 -48.17
N SER A 600 27.31 -1.60 -48.58
CA SER A 600 27.37 -0.99 -49.91
C SER A 600 28.68 -0.22 -50.14
N LEU A 601 29.25 0.42 -49.11
CA LEU A 601 30.56 1.09 -49.20
C LEU A 601 31.70 0.09 -49.38
N ASP A 602 31.67 -1.05 -48.70
CA ASP A 602 32.65 -2.12 -48.87
C ASP A 602 32.62 -2.78 -50.26
N GLU A 603 31.40 -2.87 -50.82
CA GLU A 603 31.11 -3.31 -52.19
C GLU A 603 31.36 -2.23 -53.25
N ARG A 604 31.76 -1.01 -52.86
CA ARG A 604 32.06 0.14 -53.73
C ARG A 604 30.85 0.69 -54.49
N GLN A 605 29.65 0.54 -53.94
CA GLN A 605 28.39 1.03 -54.50
C GLN A 605 27.99 2.35 -53.84
N ALA A 606 28.58 3.46 -54.29
CA ALA A 606 28.37 4.79 -53.70
C ALA A 606 26.90 5.24 -53.73
N ASP A 607 26.18 4.99 -54.84
CA ASP A 607 24.77 5.41 -54.98
C ASP A 607 23.85 4.69 -54.00
N GLN A 608 24.04 3.37 -53.84
CA GLN A 608 23.25 2.57 -52.90
C GLN A 608 23.56 2.94 -51.46
N ALA A 609 24.85 3.12 -51.13
CA ALA A 609 25.28 3.61 -49.82
C ALA A 609 24.63 4.95 -49.49
N THR A 610 24.67 5.91 -50.42
CA THR A 610 24.04 7.24 -50.26
C THR A 610 22.54 7.13 -49.99
N GLY A 611 21.84 6.21 -50.66
CA GLY A 611 20.43 5.92 -50.41
C GLY A 611 20.17 5.46 -48.96
N PHE A 612 20.92 4.46 -48.50
CA PHE A 612 20.80 3.97 -47.11
C PHE A 612 21.21 5.02 -46.06
N GLN A 613 22.22 5.85 -46.35
CA GLN A 613 22.60 6.96 -45.48
C GLN A 613 21.48 8.00 -45.35
N LYS A 614 20.74 8.31 -46.43
CA LYS A 614 19.54 9.18 -46.38
C LYS A 614 18.44 8.56 -45.51
N THR A 615 18.21 7.26 -45.62
CA THR A 615 17.27 6.53 -44.75
C THR A 615 17.68 6.56 -43.28
N SER A 616 18.98 6.36 -42.99
CA SER A 616 19.50 6.47 -41.63
C SER A 616 19.26 7.87 -41.04
N MET A 617 19.59 8.93 -41.79
CA MET A 617 19.35 10.31 -41.37
C MET A 617 17.88 10.59 -41.05
N LYS A 618 16.94 10.07 -41.85
CA LYS A 618 15.51 10.20 -41.57
C LYS A 618 15.17 9.68 -40.17
N HIS A 619 15.62 8.46 -39.85
CA HIS A 619 15.35 7.84 -38.55
C HIS A 619 16.10 8.52 -37.39
N LEU A 620 17.32 9.03 -37.61
CA LEU A 620 18.03 9.84 -36.62
C LEU A 620 17.30 11.16 -36.31
N ASN A 621 16.73 11.80 -37.34
CA ASN A 621 15.97 13.03 -37.15
C ASN A 621 14.62 12.77 -36.48
N GLU A 622 13.93 11.68 -36.83
CA GLU A 622 12.72 11.23 -36.13
C GLU A 622 13.03 10.89 -34.65
N LEU A 623 14.16 10.24 -34.38
CA LEU A 623 14.63 9.98 -33.02
C LEU A 623 14.90 11.28 -32.26
N ALA A 624 15.60 12.25 -32.86
CA ALA A 624 15.85 13.54 -32.24
C ALA A 624 14.55 14.29 -31.91
N LEU A 625 13.55 14.24 -32.80
CA LEU A 625 12.24 14.82 -32.55
C LEU A 625 11.54 14.16 -31.36
N LEU A 626 11.50 12.82 -31.32
CA LEU A 626 10.92 12.07 -30.20
C LEU A 626 11.61 12.39 -28.87
N LEU A 627 12.95 12.49 -28.87
CA LEU A 627 13.71 12.85 -27.67
C LEU A 627 13.44 14.29 -27.22
N SER A 628 13.27 15.22 -28.17
CA SER A 628 12.89 16.60 -27.87
C SER A 628 11.48 16.69 -27.29
N ASP A 629 10.49 16.06 -27.93
CA ASP A 629 9.09 16.05 -27.47
C ASP A 629 8.98 15.45 -26.08
N LEU A 630 9.73 14.38 -25.81
CA LEU A 630 9.75 13.71 -24.51
C LEU A 630 10.41 14.58 -23.44
N MET A 631 11.49 15.29 -23.78
CA MET A 631 12.07 16.30 -22.90
C MET A 631 11.08 17.43 -22.61
N ASP A 632 10.37 17.92 -23.62
CA ASP A 632 9.38 19.00 -23.49
C ASP A 632 8.18 18.55 -22.64
N GLN A 633 7.69 17.33 -22.83
CA GLN A 633 6.63 16.75 -22.02
C GLN A 633 7.07 16.60 -20.55
N MET A 634 8.28 16.10 -20.30
CA MET A 634 8.82 16.01 -18.94
C MET A 634 9.04 17.39 -18.33
N GLN A 635 9.51 18.36 -19.10
CA GLN A 635 9.72 19.73 -18.64
C GLN A 635 8.41 20.48 -18.43
N GLN A 636 7.34 20.18 -19.17
CA GLN A 636 5.98 20.69 -18.93
C GLN A 636 5.34 20.03 -17.71
N SER A 637 5.60 18.75 -17.45
CA SER A 637 5.10 18.08 -16.24
C SER A 637 5.73 18.62 -14.94
N SER A 638 6.95 19.19 -15.03
CA SER A 638 7.69 19.74 -13.87
C SER A 638 7.82 21.27 -13.89
N GLY A 639 7.54 21.93 -15.01
CA GLY A 639 7.64 23.36 -15.21
C GLY A 639 6.27 23.99 -15.16
N GLY A 640 5.97 24.70 -14.06
CA GLY A 640 4.72 25.42 -13.83
C GLY A 640 4.45 26.55 -14.84
N GLY A 641 4.15 26.18 -16.08
CA GLY A 641 3.77 27.06 -17.17
C GLY A 641 2.52 26.52 -17.86
N GLY A 642 1.36 27.05 -17.45
CA GLY A 642 0.14 27.01 -18.26
C GLY A 642 -0.49 25.63 -18.47
N GLY A 643 -0.94 24.99 -17.41
CA GLY A 643 -1.79 23.78 -17.48
C GLY A 643 -2.17 23.35 -16.07
N GLN A 644 -3.43 22.94 -15.88
CA GLN A 644 -4.07 22.48 -14.64
C GLN A 644 -3.13 22.17 -13.46
N MET A 645 -3.38 22.81 -12.31
CA MET A 645 -2.72 22.46 -11.05
C MET A 645 -3.09 21.01 -10.67
N SER A 646 -2.10 20.18 -10.33
CA SER A 646 -2.33 18.81 -9.89
C SER A 646 -3.13 18.78 -8.59
N MET A 647 -3.92 17.72 -8.36
CA MET A 647 -4.76 17.59 -7.16
C MET A 647 -3.93 17.69 -5.86
N GLN A 648 -2.71 17.18 -5.87
CA GLN A 648 -1.78 17.24 -4.75
C GLN A 648 -1.25 18.67 -4.50
N GLN A 649 -1.03 19.44 -5.55
CA GLN A 649 -0.59 20.83 -5.45
C GLN A 649 -1.73 21.76 -5.00
N ALA A 650 -2.96 21.51 -5.48
CA ALA A 650 -4.16 22.19 -4.98
C ALA A 650 -4.40 21.88 -3.49
N MET A 651 -4.17 20.64 -3.07
CA MET A 651 -4.27 20.23 -1.67
C MET A 651 -3.22 20.91 -0.79
N GLN A 652 -1.95 20.97 -1.22
CA GLN A 652 -0.91 21.71 -0.49
C GLN A 652 -1.24 23.20 -0.37
N GLN A 653 -1.81 23.80 -1.41
CA GLN A 653 -2.20 25.20 -1.41
C GLN A 653 -3.39 25.46 -0.48
N LEU A 654 -4.38 24.56 -0.46
CA LEU A 654 -5.49 24.59 0.49
C LEU A 654 -5.05 24.36 1.94
N GLN A 655 -4.09 23.47 2.18
CA GLN A 655 -3.53 23.24 3.52
C GLN A 655 -2.78 24.49 4.01
N LYS A 656 -2.05 25.17 3.11
CA LYS A 656 -1.40 26.43 3.40
C LYS A 656 -2.41 27.55 3.67
N ALA A 657 -3.48 27.64 2.89
CA ALA A 657 -4.56 28.60 3.09
C ALA A 657 -5.31 28.35 4.41
N SER A 658 -5.59 27.08 4.74
CA SER A 658 -6.20 26.66 6.01
C SER A 658 -5.33 27.04 7.21
N GLY A 659 -4.02 26.78 7.16
CA GLY A 659 -3.09 27.19 8.22
C GLY A 659 -2.97 28.72 8.36
N GLN A 660 -3.00 29.46 7.25
CA GLN A 660 -3.06 30.92 7.27
C GLN A 660 -4.37 31.44 7.86
N GLN A 661 -5.49 30.82 7.50
CA GLN A 661 -6.82 31.16 8.01
C GLN A 661 -6.93 30.87 9.51
N GLN A 662 -6.39 29.75 10.00
CA GLN A 662 -6.37 29.43 11.43
C GLN A 662 -5.56 30.45 12.23
N LYS A 663 -4.39 30.85 11.72
CA LYS A 663 -3.57 31.91 12.32
C LYS A 663 -4.28 33.26 12.30
N LEU A 664 -4.98 33.58 11.22
CA LEU A 664 -5.76 34.80 11.09
C LEU A 664 -6.96 34.80 12.07
N ASN A 665 -7.63 33.67 12.26
CA ASN A 665 -8.70 33.51 13.24
C ASN A 665 -8.21 33.78 14.67
N GLN A 666 -7.03 33.26 15.04
CA GLN A 666 -6.40 33.55 16.34
C GLN A 666 -6.07 35.04 16.49
N GLN A 667 -5.57 35.69 15.43
CA GLN A 667 -5.27 37.13 15.45
C GLN A 667 -6.52 37.99 15.57
N ILE A 668 -7.62 37.61 14.90
CA ILE A 668 -8.92 38.27 15.01
C ILE A 668 -9.51 38.09 16.42
N GLN A 669 -9.44 36.89 17.01
CA GLN A 669 -9.89 36.65 18.38
C GLN A 669 -9.10 37.44 19.42
N GLN A 670 -7.76 37.47 19.31
CA GLN A 670 -6.91 38.28 20.18
C GLN A 670 -7.19 39.78 20.03
N PHE A 671 -7.47 40.24 18.81
CA PHE A 671 -7.88 41.61 18.54
C PHE A 671 -9.24 41.93 19.17
N LEU A 672 -10.23 41.05 19.06
CA LEU A 672 -11.57 41.22 19.62
C LEU A 672 -11.56 41.21 21.17
N ASN A 673 -10.78 40.32 21.78
CA ASN A 673 -10.61 40.26 23.24
C ASN A 673 -9.95 41.53 23.79
N LYS A 674 -8.95 42.08 23.09
CA LYS A 674 -8.31 43.36 23.47
C LYS A 674 -9.20 44.57 23.18
N ALA A 675 -10.09 44.47 22.19
CA ALA A 675 -11.00 45.53 21.80
C ALA A 675 -12.24 45.67 22.71
N GLN A 676 -12.47 44.71 23.62
CA GLN A 676 -13.57 44.72 24.60
C GLN A 676 -13.33 45.66 25.80
N GLY A 677 -12.10 46.15 26.01
CA GLY A 677 -11.72 46.88 27.22
C GLY A 677 -11.66 48.42 27.14
N GLU A 678 -11.39 49.05 26.00
CA GLU A 678 -11.17 50.52 25.93
C GLU A 678 -11.59 51.17 24.60
N ARG A 679 -11.80 52.50 24.62
CA ARG A 679 -12.17 53.34 23.46
C ARG A 679 -11.13 53.21 22.34
N LEU A 680 -11.61 53.05 21.10
CA LEU A 680 -10.80 52.86 19.88
C LEU A 680 -9.66 53.90 19.74
N SER A 681 -8.41 53.42 19.80
CA SER A 681 -7.22 54.16 19.36
C SER A 681 -7.01 54.05 17.84
N LYS A 682 -6.41 55.07 17.20
CA LYS A 682 -6.06 55.07 15.75
C LYS A 682 -5.17 53.89 15.35
N ASP A 683 -4.37 53.37 16.29
CA ASP A 683 -3.49 52.20 16.07
C ASP A 683 -4.28 50.89 15.92
N MET A 684 -5.42 50.76 16.62
CA MET A 684 -6.32 49.61 16.49
C MET A 684 -7.07 49.60 15.15
N GLU A 685 -7.33 50.77 14.56
CA GLU A 685 -7.97 50.87 13.24
C GLU A 685 -7.01 50.46 12.11
N ALA A 686 -5.74 50.84 12.20
CA ALA A 686 -4.70 50.41 11.26
C ALA A 686 -4.52 48.88 11.28
N ARG A 687 -4.47 48.30 12.49
CA ARG A 687 -4.37 46.84 12.67
C ARG A 687 -5.59 46.10 12.12
N ARG A 688 -6.78 46.68 12.25
CA ARG A 688 -8.02 46.14 11.67
C ARG A 688 -7.98 46.12 10.13
N LYS A 689 -7.54 47.22 9.51
CA LYS A 689 -7.35 47.29 8.04
C LYS A 689 -6.31 46.29 7.54
N GLN A 690 -5.28 46.02 8.33
CA GLN A 690 -4.27 45.00 8.03
C GLN A 690 -4.86 43.58 8.06
N LEU A 691 -5.68 43.24 9.05
CA LEU A 691 -6.37 41.94 9.13
C LEU A 691 -7.34 41.73 7.96
N ALA A 692 -8.10 42.77 7.58
CA ALA A 692 -8.96 42.71 6.40
C ALA A 692 -8.17 42.51 5.10
N LYS A 693 -7.00 43.15 4.98
CA LYS A 693 -6.10 42.97 3.83
C LYS A 693 -5.57 41.53 3.75
N GLN A 694 -5.21 40.94 4.90
CA GLN A 694 -4.79 39.54 4.97
C GLN A 694 -5.92 38.58 4.59
N GLN A 695 -7.15 38.84 5.03
CA GLN A 695 -8.31 38.03 4.65
C GLN A 695 -8.55 38.05 3.12
N ARG A 696 -8.46 39.22 2.48
CA ARG A 696 -8.57 39.33 1.01
C ARG A 696 -7.41 38.69 0.25
N GLN A 697 -6.21 38.66 0.83
CA GLN A 697 -5.07 37.98 0.23
C GLN A 697 -5.24 36.46 0.21
N ILE A 698 -5.80 35.88 1.28
CA ILE A 698 -6.13 34.45 1.34
C ILE A 698 -7.22 34.14 0.31
N LYS A 699 -8.23 35.01 0.19
CA LYS A 699 -9.28 34.91 -0.84
C LYS A 699 -8.70 34.87 -2.26
N GLN A 700 -7.82 35.81 -2.60
CA GLN A 700 -7.16 35.84 -3.92
C GLN A 700 -6.37 34.57 -4.21
N GLN A 701 -5.65 34.04 -3.22
CA GLN A 701 -4.92 32.78 -3.37
C GLN A 701 -5.84 31.57 -3.62
N LEU A 702 -7.10 31.65 -3.19
CA LEU A 702 -8.11 30.62 -3.42
C LEU A 702 -8.83 30.81 -4.77
N GLU A 703 -9.05 32.05 -5.20
CA GLU A 703 -9.63 32.38 -6.52
C GLU A 703 -8.66 32.09 -7.68
N ASP A 704 -7.34 32.26 -7.46
CA ASP A 704 -6.29 31.97 -8.44
C ASP A 704 -6.05 30.45 -8.65
N MET A 705 -6.78 29.58 -7.93
CA MET A 705 -6.65 28.12 -8.08
C MET A 705 -7.35 27.62 -9.35
N SER A 706 -6.56 27.22 -10.35
CA SER A 706 -7.04 26.61 -11.60
C SER A 706 -7.10 25.08 -11.49
N ILE A 707 -8.25 24.58 -11.02
CA ILE A 707 -8.54 23.13 -10.88
C ILE A 707 -9.35 22.64 -12.11
N GLY A 708 -9.12 21.41 -12.58
CA GLY A 708 -9.75 20.82 -13.77
C GLY A 708 -11.28 20.77 -13.74
N GLU A 709 -11.94 20.84 -14.91
CA GLU A 709 -13.40 21.06 -15.07
C GLU A 709 -14.31 20.12 -14.27
N GLU A 710 -13.94 18.85 -14.11
CA GLU A 710 -14.77 17.84 -13.43
C GLU A 710 -14.71 17.98 -11.90
N THR A 711 -13.51 18.27 -11.38
CA THR A 711 -13.28 18.70 -9.99
C THR A 711 -13.77 20.11 -9.71
N LYS A 712 -13.88 20.96 -10.74
CA LYS A 712 -14.31 22.36 -10.65
C LYS A 712 -15.77 22.45 -10.21
N GLN A 713 -16.68 21.64 -10.73
CA GLN A 713 -18.13 21.79 -10.45
C GLN A 713 -18.54 21.52 -9.00
N GLN A 714 -17.90 20.57 -8.30
CA GLN A 714 -18.21 20.28 -6.89
C GLN A 714 -17.40 21.15 -5.92
N ILE A 715 -16.14 21.46 -6.24
CA ILE A 715 -15.25 22.21 -5.36
C ILE A 715 -15.47 23.73 -5.50
N LEU A 716 -15.84 24.26 -6.68
CA LEU A 716 -16.22 25.68 -6.80
C LEU A 716 -17.41 26.01 -5.93
N GLY A 717 -18.38 25.12 -5.78
CA GLY A 717 -19.58 25.40 -4.97
C GLY A 717 -19.24 25.76 -3.53
N ASP A 718 -18.24 25.09 -2.95
CA ASP A 718 -17.76 25.36 -1.59
C ASP A 718 -16.69 26.46 -1.57
N LEU A 719 -15.78 26.52 -2.54
CA LEU A 719 -14.75 27.57 -2.63
C LEU A 719 -15.35 28.95 -2.92
N GLN A 720 -16.41 29.03 -3.72
CA GLN A 720 -17.10 30.28 -4.04
C GLN A 720 -17.86 30.80 -2.83
N LYS A 721 -18.51 29.91 -2.07
CA LYS A 721 -19.11 30.25 -0.76
C LYS A 721 -18.07 30.66 0.27
N ILE A 722 -16.90 30.01 0.29
CA ILE A 722 -15.77 30.41 1.14
C ILE A 722 -15.30 31.82 0.74
N ALA A 723 -15.10 32.08 -0.55
CA ALA A 723 -14.64 33.37 -1.06
C ALA A 723 -15.62 34.50 -0.74
N GLU A 724 -16.92 34.25 -0.87
CA GLU A 724 -18.00 35.18 -0.50
C GLU A 724 -18.00 35.48 1.01
N GLN A 725 -17.90 34.45 1.85
CA GLN A 725 -17.77 34.63 3.31
C GLN A 725 -16.48 35.37 3.69
N MET A 726 -15.37 35.15 2.98
CA MET A 726 -14.12 35.86 3.21
C MET A 726 -14.19 37.35 2.86
N ASP A 727 -14.94 37.72 1.82
CA ASP A 727 -15.18 39.12 1.47
C ASP A 727 -16.10 39.80 2.50
N GLU A 728 -17.18 39.15 2.91
CA GLU A 728 -18.05 39.67 3.98
C GLU A 728 -17.29 39.86 5.29
N SER A 729 -16.44 38.90 5.68
CA SER A 729 -15.57 39.02 6.85
C SER A 729 -14.56 40.17 6.71
N ALA A 730 -13.98 40.36 5.52
CA ALA A 730 -13.04 41.46 5.28
C ALA A 730 -13.73 42.84 5.33
N ASP A 731 -14.98 42.92 4.86
CA ASP A 731 -15.80 44.13 4.90
C ASP A 731 -16.32 44.44 6.30
N ASP A 732 -16.72 43.44 7.08
CA ASP A 732 -17.10 43.61 8.49
C ASP A 732 -15.90 44.06 9.34
N LEU A 733 -14.71 43.50 9.05
CA LEU A 733 -13.45 43.98 9.61
C LEU A 733 -13.17 45.42 9.15
N GLN A 734 -13.44 45.84 7.92
CA GLN A 734 -13.19 47.23 7.50
C GLN A 734 -14.19 48.23 8.07
N ASN A 735 -15.45 47.86 8.17
CA ASN A 735 -16.56 48.74 8.57
C ASN A 735 -16.76 48.78 10.10
N GLY A 736 -16.06 47.93 10.86
CA GLY A 736 -16.07 47.97 12.31
C GLY A 736 -17.37 47.46 12.94
N ARG A 737 -18.12 46.63 12.22
CA ARG A 737 -19.29 45.94 12.76
C ARG A 737 -18.77 44.84 13.69
N ARG A 738 -18.94 45.04 15.00
CA ARG A 738 -18.58 44.04 16.01
C ARG A 738 -19.79 43.14 16.22
N ASN A 739 -19.74 41.93 15.69
CA ASN A 739 -20.71 40.91 16.04
C ASN A 739 -20.02 39.58 16.31
N ARG A 740 -20.64 38.80 17.20
CA ARG A 740 -20.36 37.38 17.48
C ARG A 740 -20.32 36.57 16.17
N ASP A 741 -21.14 36.99 15.20
CA ASP A 741 -21.25 36.48 13.83
C ASP A 741 -19.90 36.47 13.07
N LEU A 742 -18.98 37.42 13.33
CA LEU A 742 -17.68 37.42 12.66
C LEU A 742 -16.82 36.23 13.11
N ILE A 743 -16.83 35.89 14.40
CA ILE A 743 -16.07 34.74 14.91
C ILE A 743 -16.67 33.45 14.37
N GLU A 744 -18.00 33.35 14.35
CA GLU A 744 -18.71 32.19 13.81
C GLU A 744 -18.47 32.03 12.31
N ARG A 745 -18.50 33.12 11.52
CA ARG A 745 -18.17 33.09 10.08
C ARG A 745 -16.72 32.68 9.83
N GLN A 746 -15.77 33.17 10.64
CA GLN A 746 -14.36 32.78 10.55
C GLN A 746 -14.13 31.29 10.88
N GLN A 747 -14.89 30.73 11.83
CA GLN A 747 -14.88 29.29 12.12
C GLN A 747 -15.52 28.49 10.99
N GLN A 748 -16.64 28.95 10.42
CA GLN A 748 -17.26 28.31 9.26
C GLN A 748 -16.36 28.30 8.02
N ILE A 749 -15.64 29.39 7.76
CA ILE A 749 -14.64 29.47 6.68
C ILE A 749 -13.56 28.39 6.89
N LEU A 750 -13.07 28.22 8.12
CA LEU A 750 -12.09 27.20 8.45
C LEU A 750 -12.66 25.78 8.31
N THR A 751 -13.87 25.51 8.82
CA THR A 751 -14.55 24.22 8.69
C THR A 751 -14.78 23.85 7.22
N ARG A 752 -15.20 24.80 6.39
CA ARG A 752 -15.39 24.58 4.95
C ARG A 752 -14.06 24.36 4.22
N LEU A 753 -13.00 25.05 4.59
CA LEU A 753 -11.65 24.80 4.06
C LEU A 753 -11.14 23.40 4.44
N LEU A 754 -11.36 22.97 5.68
CA LEU A 754 -11.01 21.62 6.16
C LEU A 754 -11.87 20.54 5.49
N ASN A 755 -13.16 20.79 5.29
CA ASN A 755 -14.05 19.89 4.55
C ASN A 755 -13.70 19.82 3.06
N ALA A 756 -13.29 20.93 2.44
CA ALA A 756 -12.78 20.94 1.06
C ALA A 756 -11.47 20.15 0.97
N GLN A 757 -10.57 20.28 1.95
CA GLN A 757 -9.34 19.48 2.07
C GLN A 757 -9.65 17.98 2.24
N GLN A 758 -10.62 17.64 3.09
CA GLN A 758 -11.03 16.26 3.33
C GLN A 758 -11.76 15.68 2.11
N SER A 759 -12.59 16.48 1.44
CA SER A 759 -13.29 16.11 0.19
C SER A 759 -12.30 15.79 -0.93
N LEU A 760 -11.21 16.56 -1.05
CA LEU A 760 -10.10 16.28 -1.96
C LEU A 760 -9.38 14.97 -1.61
N ARG A 761 -9.13 14.70 -0.32
CA ARG A 761 -8.57 13.41 0.15
C ARG A 761 -9.48 12.23 -0.16
N THR A 762 -10.80 12.40 -0.02
CA THR A 762 -11.78 11.35 -0.29
C THR A 762 -12.10 11.18 -1.78
N GLN A 763 -11.93 12.20 -2.63
CA GLN A 763 -12.16 12.08 -4.09
C GLN A 763 -10.97 11.52 -4.86
N GLY A 764 -9.75 11.57 -4.33
CA GLY A 764 -8.66 10.69 -4.82
C GLY A 764 -9.00 9.20 -4.71
N LYS A 765 -10.07 8.87 -3.97
CA LYS A 765 -10.69 7.54 -3.84
C LYS A 765 -11.99 7.40 -4.66
N LYS A 766 -12.25 8.24 -5.68
CA LYS A 766 -13.35 7.98 -6.62
C LYS A 766 -13.04 6.68 -7.36
N GLN A 767 -13.91 5.69 -7.14
CA GLN A 767 -13.96 4.47 -7.92
C GLN A 767 -13.96 4.85 -9.40
N GLU A 768 -12.83 4.64 -10.08
CA GLU A 768 -12.91 4.36 -11.51
C GLU A 768 -13.96 3.26 -11.66
N ARG A 769 -14.92 3.49 -12.55
CA ARG A 769 -15.79 2.42 -12.99
C ARG A 769 -14.91 1.40 -13.69
N ARG A 770 -14.30 0.50 -12.91
CA ARG A 770 -13.79 -0.77 -13.40
C ARG A 770 -14.99 -1.40 -14.09
N GLY A 771 -14.99 -1.40 -15.41
CA GLY A 771 -15.72 -2.39 -16.17
C GLY A 771 -15.13 -3.73 -15.80
N ARG A 772 -15.56 -4.27 -14.65
CA ARG A 772 -15.51 -5.70 -14.43
C ARG A 772 -16.28 -6.29 -15.62
N ARG A 773 -15.59 -7.06 -16.47
CA ARG A 773 -16.29 -8.20 -17.05
C ARG A 773 -16.77 -9.00 -15.85
N ALA A 774 -18.07 -9.27 -15.81
CA ALA A 774 -18.66 -10.06 -14.76
C ALA A 774 -18.02 -11.46 -14.84
N GLU A 775 -17.07 -11.72 -13.97
CA GLU A 775 -16.81 -13.07 -13.49
C GLU A 775 -17.71 -13.22 -12.27
N ASP A 776 -18.76 -14.03 -12.48
CA ASP A 776 -19.53 -14.84 -11.53
C ASP A 776 -19.83 -14.23 -10.16
N ASP A 777 -20.79 -13.30 -10.11
CA ASP A 777 -21.67 -13.18 -8.93
C ASP A 777 -22.91 -12.30 -9.25
N VAL A 778 -23.86 -12.83 -10.03
CA VAL A 778 -25.25 -12.31 -10.02
C VAL A 778 -26.22 -13.45 -10.32
N ASP A 779 -26.82 -14.03 -9.29
CA ASP A 779 -28.14 -14.66 -9.41
C ASP A 779 -29.15 -13.55 -9.74
N ARG A 780 -29.40 -13.36 -11.04
CA ARG A 780 -30.57 -12.69 -11.57
C ARG A 780 -31.26 -13.67 -12.51
N GLU A 781 -32.31 -14.30 -12.01
CA GLU A 781 -33.29 -14.98 -12.85
C GLU A 781 -33.76 -14.00 -13.94
N ARG A 782 -33.48 -14.34 -15.20
CA ARG A 782 -34.10 -13.71 -16.36
C ARG A 782 -35.38 -14.49 -16.68
N PRO A 783 -36.54 -13.84 -16.81
CA PRO A 783 -37.75 -14.53 -17.23
C PRO A 783 -37.62 -14.93 -18.71
N GLY A 784 -37.63 -16.25 -18.96
CA GLY A 784 -37.89 -16.84 -20.26
C GLY A 784 -36.71 -16.83 -21.23
N GLU A 785 -35.89 -17.88 -21.20
CA GLU A 785 -35.14 -18.31 -22.38
C GLU A 785 -35.16 -19.85 -22.43
N GLN A 786 -35.42 -20.36 -23.62
CA GLN A 786 -35.85 -21.72 -23.95
C GLN A 786 -34.71 -22.74 -23.72
N PRO A 787 -34.98 -23.99 -23.27
CA PRO A 787 -33.90 -24.95 -22.98
C PRO A 787 -33.16 -25.42 -24.24
N ASP A 788 -31.83 -25.49 -24.12
CA ASP A 788 -30.89 -26.06 -25.10
C ASP A 788 -31.02 -27.60 -25.13
N PRO A 789 -30.91 -28.27 -26.29
CA PRO A 789 -31.21 -29.70 -26.46
C PRO A 789 -30.12 -30.66 -25.92
N GLU A 790 -29.16 -30.20 -25.11
CA GLU A 790 -28.01 -31.00 -24.64
C GLU A 790 -28.26 -31.80 -23.34
N ASP A 791 -29.32 -31.52 -22.58
CA ASP A 791 -29.60 -32.23 -21.31
C ASP A 791 -30.09 -33.68 -21.50
N THR A 792 -30.70 -33.99 -22.66
CA THR A 792 -31.11 -35.37 -22.96
C THR A 792 -29.93 -36.32 -23.22
N ASP A 793 -28.76 -35.79 -23.57
CA ASP A 793 -27.58 -36.58 -23.93
C ASP A 793 -26.69 -36.89 -22.70
N THR A 794 -26.77 -36.08 -21.63
CA THR A 794 -26.09 -36.32 -20.35
C THR A 794 -26.80 -37.41 -19.53
N LEU A 795 -28.13 -37.34 -19.40
CA LEU A 795 -28.94 -38.38 -18.75
C LEU A 795 -28.75 -39.76 -19.39
N ARG A 796 -28.64 -39.80 -20.72
CA ARG A 796 -28.45 -41.04 -21.48
C ARG A 796 -27.05 -41.65 -21.25
N ARG A 797 -26.02 -40.81 -21.13
CA ARG A 797 -24.64 -41.25 -20.81
C ARG A 797 -24.52 -41.75 -19.38
N ASP A 798 -25.19 -41.11 -18.42
CA ASP A 798 -25.18 -41.52 -17.02
C ASP A 798 -25.99 -42.81 -16.79
N LEU A 799 -27.09 -43.03 -17.51
CA LEU A 799 -27.81 -44.31 -17.51
C LEU A 799 -26.94 -45.45 -18.07
N ILE A 800 -26.23 -45.23 -19.18
CA ILE A 800 -25.31 -46.23 -19.75
C ILE A 800 -24.20 -46.56 -18.76
N ARG A 801 -23.59 -45.54 -18.15
CA ARG A 801 -22.57 -45.72 -17.12
C ARG A 801 -23.10 -46.48 -15.91
N ALA A 802 -24.32 -46.19 -15.46
CA ALA A 802 -24.94 -46.89 -14.33
C ALA A 802 -25.23 -48.37 -14.67
N LEU A 803 -25.67 -48.68 -15.90
CA LEU A 803 -25.91 -50.07 -16.33
C LEU A 803 -24.62 -50.88 -16.55
N GLU A 804 -23.50 -50.23 -16.85
CA GLU A 804 -22.19 -50.88 -17.01
C GLU A 804 -21.51 -51.24 -15.67
N MET A 805 -21.98 -50.72 -14.53
CA MET A 805 -21.39 -50.98 -13.20
C MET A 805 -21.75 -52.37 -12.61
N GLY A 806 -22.43 -53.24 -13.35
CA GLY A 806 -22.62 -54.65 -12.97
C GLY A 806 -23.63 -54.89 -11.84
N TYR A 807 -24.71 -54.11 -11.80
CA TYR A 807 -25.80 -54.31 -10.83
C TYR A 807 -26.60 -55.59 -11.14
N THR A 808 -27.26 -56.18 -10.14
CA THR A 808 -28.14 -57.34 -10.35
C THR A 808 -29.41 -56.91 -11.09
N SER A 809 -30.04 -57.84 -11.85
CA SER A 809 -31.19 -57.56 -12.73
C SER A 809 -32.33 -56.76 -12.07
N ASP A 810 -32.55 -56.93 -10.78
CA ASP A 810 -33.60 -56.21 -10.03
C ASP A 810 -33.26 -54.72 -9.81
N TYR A 811 -31.98 -54.40 -9.59
CA TYR A 811 -31.51 -53.02 -9.44
C TYR A 811 -31.39 -52.30 -10.78
N GLU A 812 -31.05 -53.00 -11.86
CA GLU A 812 -31.07 -52.42 -13.21
C GLU A 812 -32.48 -51.95 -13.61
N GLN A 813 -33.52 -52.70 -13.21
CA GLN A 813 -34.91 -52.30 -13.46
C GLN A 813 -35.30 -51.06 -12.64
N LEU A 814 -34.84 -50.95 -11.39
CA LEU A 814 -35.07 -49.77 -10.55
C LEU A 814 -34.34 -48.54 -11.09
N ILE A 815 -33.10 -48.69 -11.57
CA ILE A 815 -32.33 -47.61 -12.18
C ILE A 815 -33.02 -47.12 -13.46
N LYS A 816 -33.47 -48.04 -14.33
CA LYS A 816 -34.25 -47.67 -15.53
C LYS A 816 -35.54 -46.92 -15.17
N ARG A 817 -36.29 -47.42 -14.18
CA ARG A 817 -37.52 -46.79 -13.69
C ARG A 817 -37.27 -45.39 -13.11
N TYR A 818 -36.15 -45.21 -12.40
CA TYR A 818 -35.76 -43.93 -11.83
C TYR A 818 -35.43 -42.90 -12.92
N PHE A 819 -34.68 -43.30 -13.95
CA PHE A 819 -34.35 -42.43 -15.08
C PHE A 819 -35.56 -42.15 -16.00
N GLU A 820 -36.49 -43.09 -16.16
CA GLU A 820 -37.79 -42.84 -16.83
C GLU A 820 -38.62 -41.78 -16.10
N LEU A 821 -38.68 -41.85 -14.76
CA LEU A 821 -39.41 -40.86 -13.95
C LEU A 821 -38.75 -39.47 -13.96
N LEU A 822 -37.42 -39.42 -14.08
CA LEU A 822 -36.68 -38.17 -14.27
C LEU A 822 -36.98 -37.54 -15.63
N GLN A 823 -37.02 -38.36 -16.68
CA GLN A 823 -37.33 -37.91 -18.03
C GLN A 823 -38.79 -37.44 -18.17
N GLU A 824 -39.74 -38.12 -17.51
CA GLU A 824 -41.13 -37.66 -17.44
C GLU A 824 -41.27 -36.32 -16.71
N LYS A 825 -40.50 -36.10 -15.63
CA LYS A 825 -40.50 -34.83 -14.90
C LYS A 825 -39.97 -33.66 -15.72
N GLU A 826 -38.90 -33.86 -16.48
CA GLU A 826 -38.38 -32.84 -17.41
C GLU A 826 -39.40 -32.48 -18.50
N THR A 827 -40.20 -33.44 -18.98
CA THR A 827 -41.24 -33.16 -19.99
C THR A 827 -42.52 -32.53 -19.44
N THR A 828 -42.73 -32.53 -18.11
CA THR A 828 -43.92 -31.91 -17.49
C THR A 828 -43.73 -30.46 -17.05
N ASP A 829 -42.50 -29.95 -17.06
CA ASP A 829 -42.17 -28.55 -16.78
C ASP A 829 -41.91 -27.72 -18.06
N GLU A 830 -42.18 -28.28 -19.25
CA GLU A 830 -42.40 -27.56 -20.54
C GLU A 830 -43.85 -27.08 -20.70
#